data_AF-A0ABD0XC91-F1
#
_entry.id   AF-A0ABD0XC91-F1
#
_cell.length_a   1.000
_cell.length_b   1.000
_cell.length_c   1.000
_cell.angle_alpha   90.00
_cell.angle_beta   90.00
_cell.angle_gamma   90.00
#
_symmetry.space_group_name_H-M   'P 1'
#
loop_
_entity.id
_entity.type
_entity.pdbx_description
1 polymer ?
#
loop_
_entity_poly.entity_id
_entity_poly.type
_entity_poly.pdbx_seq_one_letter_code
_entity_poly.pdbx_strand_id
1 'polypeptide(L)'
;MTENGVEHREKVLNMNTMNPNVKRVEYAVRGPIVQRAVQIEKELKEGVKKPFTEVIKANIGDAHAMGQQPITFFRQVVALCTYPDLLEDNKFPEDAKNRARRILQACGGGSLGAYSASPGIEVVRQDVARYIEKRDGGIPCNPDNIYLSTGASDAIVTILKLLTSGEGKTRTGVMISIPQYPLYSAALAELAAVQISYYLDEDHCWSLDVSELRRAVKAAREHCKPRALCIINPGNPTGQVQSRQCIEDVIRFAADEHLFLMADEVYQDNVYTEGCQFHSFKKVLFEMGPEYSNTVELASFHSTSKCYMGECGFRGGYMEVINMDPEVKLQLTKLVSVRLCPPIPGQALLDLVVNPPQKDEPSYTTFIKERTANLDILAEKAKMTEQVFNTVPGIHCNPVQGAMYTFPRLTLPERAITLAKDNGQAPDMLYCMKLLEETGICLVPGSGFGQRDGTYHFRMTILPSTEKLKIVLEKIREFHKPASFDDFSTAMGEVELSCLAYVKMYLHACLFPRCSVNGLLLSSSPPGGPVCVTECVPLLHSHLSLAPITQLALTQVDVWCAQTQQRIVGYYQANACVSDSSPTPCALKIADKIAEQCNNAVLLMVDGRKMSPDYRVPPILMYERKETRWTLKDKNMIMLRQWEETREIASQLLDSGDHSLLVDFDSHLDDITRDWTNQKLNAKIAELASPANGNV
;
A
#
# COMPACT_ATOMS: atom_id res chain seq x y z
N MET A 1 -36.47 12.22 -24.85
CA MET A 1 -37.32 13.22 -24.18
C MET A 1 -37.33 12.90 -22.70
N THR A 2 -36.73 13.75 -21.87
CA THR A 2 -36.75 13.63 -20.41
C THR A 2 -37.75 14.63 -19.85
N GLU A 3 -38.51 14.21 -18.84
CA GLU A 3 -39.76 14.83 -18.33
C GLU A 3 -39.68 16.28 -17.82
N ASN A 4 -38.56 17.00 -17.94
CA ASN A 4 -38.45 18.39 -17.46
C ASN A 4 -37.69 19.36 -18.38
N GLY A 5 -37.41 19.02 -19.64
CA GLY A 5 -36.92 20.00 -20.63
C GLY A 5 -35.54 20.64 -20.36
N VAL A 6 -34.84 20.23 -19.31
CA VAL A 6 -33.45 20.60 -19.04
C VAL A 6 -32.57 19.47 -19.59
N GLU A 7 -31.90 19.70 -20.71
CA GLU A 7 -30.82 18.83 -21.16
C GLU A 7 -29.70 18.86 -20.10
N HIS A 8 -29.53 17.76 -19.37
CA HIS A 8 -28.33 17.58 -18.56
C HIS A 8 -27.14 17.46 -19.50
N ARG A 9 -26.41 18.57 -19.68
CA ARG A 9 -25.17 18.60 -20.44
C ARG A 9 -24.20 17.58 -19.84
N GLU A 10 -23.91 16.51 -20.56
CA GLU A 10 -22.90 15.53 -20.14
C GLU A 10 -21.56 16.23 -19.93
N LYS A 11 -20.83 15.83 -18.89
CA LYS A 11 -19.52 16.39 -18.59
C LYS A 11 -18.55 16.02 -19.71
N VAL A 12 -17.91 17.00 -20.34
CA VAL A 12 -16.91 16.81 -21.40
C VAL A 12 -15.72 15.98 -20.91
N LEU A 13 -15.26 16.22 -19.68
CA LEU A 13 -14.22 15.43 -19.02
C LEU A 13 -14.85 14.57 -17.92
N ASN A 14 -14.88 13.25 -18.15
CA ASN A 14 -15.36 12.23 -17.22
C ASN A 14 -14.53 10.95 -17.35
N MET A 15 -14.80 9.93 -16.53
CA MET A 15 -14.03 8.68 -16.55
C MET A 15 -14.08 7.92 -17.88
N ASN A 16 -15.07 8.16 -18.73
CA ASN A 16 -15.13 7.56 -20.07
C ASN A 16 -14.29 8.37 -21.08
N THR A 17 -14.32 9.69 -21.00
CA THR A 17 -13.69 10.60 -21.99
C THR A 17 -12.27 11.05 -21.65
N MET A 18 -11.79 10.86 -20.42
CA MET A 18 -10.41 11.23 -20.05
C MET A 18 -9.36 10.36 -20.76
N ASN A 19 -8.15 10.88 -20.91
CA ASN A 19 -7.04 10.19 -21.57
C ASN A 19 -6.81 8.79 -20.97
N PRO A 20 -6.92 7.69 -21.75
CA PRO A 20 -6.78 6.33 -21.25
C PRO A 20 -5.39 6.04 -20.67
N ASN A 21 -4.34 6.74 -21.11
CA ASN A 21 -3.01 6.61 -20.53
C ASN A 21 -2.99 7.07 -19.08
N VAL A 22 -3.66 8.20 -18.79
CA VAL A 22 -3.76 8.75 -17.43
C VAL A 22 -4.58 7.84 -16.52
N LYS A 23 -5.60 7.13 -17.05
CA LYS A 23 -6.36 6.14 -16.27
C LYS A 23 -5.49 4.97 -15.79
N ARG A 24 -4.43 4.63 -16.53
CA ARG A 24 -3.48 3.55 -16.20
C ARG A 24 -2.35 4.00 -15.27
N VAL A 25 -2.24 5.30 -14.98
CA VAL A 25 -1.20 5.81 -14.09
C VAL A 25 -1.55 5.46 -12.66
N GLU A 26 -0.72 4.62 -12.05
CA GLU A 26 -0.79 4.29 -10.62
C GLU A 26 0.45 4.82 -9.90
N TYR A 27 0.26 5.43 -8.72
CA TYR A 27 1.34 5.95 -7.90
C TYR A 27 1.12 5.66 -6.41
N ALA A 28 1.53 4.46 -6.00
CA ALA A 28 1.21 3.89 -4.69
C ALA A 28 1.72 4.70 -3.47
N VAL A 29 2.78 5.50 -3.62
CA VAL A 29 3.33 6.34 -2.53
C VAL A 29 2.32 7.36 -2.00
N ARG A 30 1.25 7.65 -2.77
CA ARG A 30 0.12 8.52 -2.36
C ARG A 30 -1.24 7.81 -2.53
N GLY A 31 -1.26 6.49 -2.41
CA GLY A 31 -2.45 5.65 -2.63
C GLY A 31 -3.45 5.58 -1.46
N PRO A 32 -4.31 4.55 -1.42
CA PRO A 32 -5.42 4.41 -0.47
C PRO A 32 -5.02 4.50 1.01
N ILE A 33 -3.88 3.92 1.39
CA ILE A 33 -3.37 3.99 2.78
C ILE A 33 -3.10 5.44 3.20
N VAL A 34 -2.56 6.27 2.30
CA VAL A 34 -2.30 7.69 2.60
C VAL A 34 -3.60 8.47 2.72
N GLN A 35 -4.60 8.17 1.88
CA GLN A 35 -5.93 8.77 1.99
C GLN A 35 -6.58 8.41 3.33
N ARG A 36 -6.48 7.15 3.74
CA ARG A 36 -6.98 6.70 5.03
C ARG A 36 -6.23 7.35 6.20
N ALA A 37 -4.91 7.46 6.11
CA ALA A 37 -4.08 8.15 7.10
C ALA A 37 -4.53 9.61 7.29
N VAL A 38 -4.80 10.34 6.21
CA VAL A 38 -5.34 11.72 6.27
C VAL A 38 -6.73 11.77 6.90
N GLN A 39 -7.59 10.79 6.63
CA GLN A 39 -8.90 10.68 7.27
C GLN A 39 -8.76 10.45 8.78
N ILE A 40 -7.88 9.55 9.21
CA ILE A 40 -7.60 9.30 10.63
C ILE A 40 -7.05 10.54 11.31
N GLU A 41 -6.14 11.30 10.66
CA GLU A 41 -5.68 12.60 11.18
C GLU A 41 -6.84 13.59 11.40
N LYS A 42 -7.86 13.56 10.54
CA LYS A 42 -9.08 14.37 10.69
C LYS A 42 -9.94 13.87 11.85
N GLU A 43 -10.16 12.55 11.94
CA GLU A 43 -10.91 11.90 13.03
C GLU A 43 -10.30 12.24 14.40
N LEU A 44 -8.97 12.18 14.53
CA LEU A 44 -8.25 12.54 15.76
C LEU A 44 -8.45 14.02 16.12
N LYS A 45 -8.43 14.93 15.14
CA LYS A 45 -8.72 16.36 15.34
C LYS A 45 -10.16 16.61 15.77
N GLU A 46 -11.09 15.79 15.29
CA GLU A 46 -12.51 15.81 15.67
C GLU A 46 -12.78 15.14 17.03
N GLY A 47 -11.75 14.58 17.68
CA GLY A 47 -11.84 14.00 19.02
C GLY A 47 -12.24 12.52 19.05
N VAL A 48 -12.24 11.83 17.90
CA VAL A 48 -12.49 10.38 17.83
C VAL A 48 -11.38 9.64 18.59
N LYS A 49 -11.77 8.80 19.56
CA LYS A 49 -10.82 7.99 20.33
C LYS A 49 -10.26 6.86 19.46
N LYS A 50 -8.94 6.75 19.40
CA LYS A 50 -8.19 5.67 18.75
C LYS A 50 -7.14 5.10 19.72
N PRO A 51 -6.56 3.92 19.47
CA PRO A 51 -5.47 3.36 20.29
C PRO A 51 -4.16 4.17 20.25
N PHE A 52 -4.11 5.24 19.46
CA PHE A 52 -2.97 6.14 19.26
C PHE A 52 -3.46 7.58 19.15
N THR A 53 -2.54 8.53 19.35
CA THR A 53 -2.83 9.98 19.39
C THR A 53 -2.40 10.74 18.15
N GLU A 54 -1.53 10.16 17.33
CA GLU A 54 -1.05 10.74 16.07
C GLU A 54 -0.87 9.67 14.99
N VAL A 55 -0.96 10.09 13.73
CA VAL A 55 -0.53 9.28 12.59
C VAL A 55 0.94 9.56 12.33
N ILE A 56 1.77 8.52 12.35
CA ILE A 56 3.20 8.63 12.06
C ILE A 56 3.42 8.28 10.58
N LYS A 57 3.73 9.30 9.77
CA LYS A 57 3.94 9.18 8.32
C LYS A 57 5.34 8.64 7.99
N ALA A 58 5.52 7.32 8.06
CA ALA A 58 6.76 6.66 7.64
C ALA A 58 6.75 6.24 6.15
N ASN A 59 5.85 6.82 5.36
CA ASN A 59 5.59 6.46 3.97
C ASN A 59 6.33 7.33 2.93
N ILE A 60 6.85 8.50 3.28
CA ILE A 60 7.44 9.46 2.32
C ILE A 60 8.85 9.88 2.73
N GLY A 61 9.75 10.00 1.74
CA GLY A 61 11.10 10.52 1.95
C GLY A 61 11.16 12.05 1.93
N ASP A 62 10.54 12.70 2.90
CA ASP A 62 10.56 14.16 3.11
C ASP A 62 11.34 14.48 4.39
N ALA A 63 12.61 14.85 4.22
CA ALA A 63 13.57 14.95 5.32
C ALA A 63 13.16 15.98 6.39
N HIS A 64 12.79 17.19 5.96
CA HIS A 64 12.43 18.27 6.87
C HIS A 64 11.08 18.05 7.55
N ALA A 65 10.10 17.47 6.84
CA ALA A 65 8.83 17.10 7.45
C ALA A 65 8.99 16.07 8.59
N MET A 66 10.09 15.30 8.58
CA MET A 66 10.41 14.29 9.60
C MET A 66 11.44 14.74 10.63
N GLY A 67 11.85 16.01 10.60
CA GLY A 67 12.68 16.64 11.63
C GLY A 67 14.18 16.72 11.32
N GLN A 68 14.63 16.34 10.13
CA GLN A 68 16.02 16.63 9.70
C GLN A 68 16.24 18.13 9.72
N GLN A 69 17.36 18.57 10.30
CA GLN A 69 17.70 19.99 10.38
C GLN A 69 18.21 20.50 9.03
N PRO A 70 17.77 21.69 8.60
CA PRO A 70 18.28 22.30 7.38
C PRO A 70 19.75 22.70 7.55
N ILE A 71 20.49 22.72 6.45
CA ILE A 71 21.87 23.20 6.42
C ILE A 71 21.86 24.74 6.47
N THR A 72 22.54 25.33 7.46
CA THR A 72 22.51 26.77 7.72
C THR A 72 23.01 27.57 6.52
N PHE A 73 24.11 27.14 5.91
CA PHE A 73 24.71 27.82 4.76
C PHE A 73 23.72 27.94 3.59
N PHE A 74 22.95 26.88 3.30
CA PHE A 74 21.96 26.90 2.23
C PHE A 74 20.86 27.93 2.50
N ARG A 75 20.37 27.99 3.75
CA ARG A 75 19.35 28.96 4.16
C ARG A 75 19.85 30.39 4.09
N GLN A 76 21.10 30.63 4.48
CA GLN A 76 21.73 31.94 4.42
C GLN A 76 21.79 32.47 2.98
N VAL A 77 22.34 31.67 2.06
CA VAL A 77 22.50 32.11 0.67
C VAL A 77 21.15 32.29 -0.02
N VAL A 78 20.20 31.37 0.17
CA VAL A 78 18.85 31.51 -0.42
C VAL A 78 18.13 32.75 0.14
N ALA A 79 18.27 33.06 1.42
CA ALA A 79 17.72 34.27 2.01
C ALA A 79 18.33 35.54 1.38
N LEU A 80 19.65 35.58 1.24
CA LEU A 80 20.37 36.68 0.58
C LEU A 80 19.95 36.85 -0.88
N CYS A 81 19.77 35.76 -1.63
CA CYS A 81 19.28 35.84 -3.01
C CYS A 81 17.81 36.26 -3.11
N THR A 82 17.00 35.93 -2.11
CA THR A 82 15.57 36.28 -2.06
C THR A 82 15.36 37.73 -1.66
N TYR A 83 16.17 38.24 -0.73
CA TYR A 83 16.16 39.62 -0.28
C TYR A 83 17.57 40.23 -0.29
N PRO A 84 18.04 40.73 -1.45
CA PRO A 84 19.42 41.18 -1.65
C PRO A 84 19.90 42.31 -0.73
N ASP A 85 19.00 43.12 -0.14
CA ASP A 85 19.37 44.15 0.83
C ASP A 85 20.09 43.56 2.07
N LEU A 86 19.89 42.27 2.35
CA LEU A 86 20.60 41.54 3.41
C LEU A 86 22.10 41.35 3.14
N LEU A 87 22.59 41.63 1.91
CA LEU A 87 24.02 41.60 1.60
C LEU A 87 24.81 42.62 2.45
N GLU A 88 24.17 43.69 2.90
CA GLU A 88 24.77 44.71 3.78
C GLU A 88 24.68 44.32 5.27
N ASP A 89 23.95 43.25 5.64
CA ASP A 89 23.81 42.82 7.03
C ASP A 89 25.05 42.04 7.51
N ASN A 90 25.64 42.47 8.62
CA ASN A 90 26.84 41.88 9.22
C ASN A 90 26.61 40.50 9.86
N LYS A 91 25.36 40.02 9.97
CA LYS A 91 25.02 38.69 10.50
C LYS A 91 25.30 37.56 9.52
N PHE A 92 25.44 37.85 8.22
CA PHE A 92 25.71 36.83 7.20
C PHE A 92 27.23 36.71 6.96
N PRO A 93 27.76 35.49 6.87
CA PRO A 93 29.19 35.30 6.60
C PRO A 93 29.54 35.69 5.16
N GLU A 94 30.78 36.12 4.94
CA GLU A 94 31.18 36.73 3.67
C GLU A 94 31.18 35.73 2.50
N ASP A 95 31.47 34.45 2.76
CA ASP A 95 31.35 33.39 1.75
C ASP A 95 29.90 33.20 1.29
N ALA A 96 28.92 33.26 2.19
CA ALA A 96 27.50 33.21 1.83
C ALA A 96 27.10 34.43 0.98
N LYS A 97 27.56 35.63 1.34
CA LYS A 97 27.35 36.85 0.55
C LYS A 97 27.98 36.74 -0.84
N ASN A 98 29.19 36.20 -0.93
CA ASN A 98 29.89 35.98 -2.19
C ASN A 98 29.15 34.98 -3.09
N ARG A 99 28.63 33.88 -2.53
CA ARG A 99 27.76 32.95 -3.28
C ARG A 99 26.50 33.64 -3.78
N ALA A 100 25.82 34.41 -2.93
CA ALA A 100 24.61 35.13 -3.31
C ALA A 100 24.86 36.14 -4.43
N ARG A 101 25.91 36.98 -4.32
CA ARG A 101 26.29 37.95 -5.36
C ARG A 101 26.56 37.25 -6.69
N ARG A 102 27.31 36.15 -6.69
CA ARG A 102 27.62 35.37 -7.89
C ARG A 102 26.37 34.81 -8.57
N ILE A 103 25.44 34.27 -7.79
CA ILE A 103 24.17 33.74 -8.31
C ILE A 103 23.31 34.88 -8.89
N LEU A 104 23.16 35.99 -8.16
CA LEU A 104 22.37 37.14 -8.60
C LEU A 104 22.95 37.76 -9.87
N GLN A 105 24.27 37.91 -9.98
CA GLN A 105 24.95 38.43 -11.18
C GLN A 105 24.72 37.55 -12.41
N ALA A 106 24.54 36.24 -12.22
CA ALA A 106 24.21 35.32 -13.32
C ALA A 106 22.73 35.33 -13.70
N CYS A 107 21.88 36.00 -12.93
CA CYS A 107 20.45 36.16 -13.21
C CYS A 107 20.18 37.48 -13.95
N GLY A 108 19.20 37.47 -14.86
CA GLY A 108 18.75 38.69 -15.54
C GLY A 108 18.29 39.74 -14.52
N GLY A 109 18.82 40.96 -14.62
CA GLY A 109 18.47 42.06 -13.72
C GLY A 109 18.86 41.85 -12.25
N GLY A 110 19.75 40.90 -11.95
CA GLY A 110 20.17 40.65 -10.57
C GLY A 110 19.10 40.01 -9.69
N SER A 111 18.13 39.29 -10.26
CA SER A 111 16.94 38.83 -9.54
C SER A 111 16.62 37.35 -9.78
N LEU A 112 16.32 36.62 -8.70
CA LEU A 112 15.78 35.26 -8.77
C LEU A 112 14.39 35.18 -9.45
N GLY A 113 13.72 36.32 -9.65
CA GLY A 113 12.42 36.37 -10.32
C GLY A 113 12.51 36.34 -11.85
N ALA A 114 13.70 36.42 -12.43
CA ALA A 114 13.90 36.36 -13.88
C ALA A 114 13.91 34.92 -14.40
N TYR A 115 13.61 34.74 -15.69
CA TYR A 115 13.93 33.50 -16.38
C TYR A 115 15.44 33.36 -16.58
N SER A 116 15.96 32.14 -16.48
CA SER A 116 17.31 31.80 -16.93
C SER A 116 17.29 31.21 -18.34
N ALA A 117 18.47 30.89 -18.89
CA ALA A 117 18.54 30.07 -20.09
C ALA A 117 17.82 28.72 -19.86
N SER A 118 17.22 28.15 -20.90
CA SER A 118 16.38 26.95 -20.75
C SER A 118 17.08 25.72 -20.17
N PRO A 119 18.37 25.45 -20.49
CA PRO A 119 19.14 24.41 -19.80
C PRO A 119 19.49 24.74 -18.34
N GLY A 120 19.27 25.98 -17.90
CA GLY A 120 19.60 26.50 -16.58
C GLY A 120 20.66 27.60 -16.61
N ILE A 121 20.86 28.25 -15.46
CA ILE A 121 21.90 29.27 -15.26
C ILE A 121 23.25 28.68 -15.64
N GLU A 122 23.96 29.37 -16.53
CA GLU A 122 25.22 28.89 -17.08
C GLU A 122 26.29 28.63 -16.00
N VAL A 123 26.49 29.58 -15.08
CA VAL A 123 27.49 29.41 -14.02
C VAL A 123 27.20 28.17 -13.16
N VAL A 124 25.93 27.89 -12.88
CA VAL A 124 25.49 26.70 -12.12
C VAL A 124 25.75 25.42 -12.91
N ARG A 125 25.50 25.40 -14.23
CA ARG A 125 25.86 24.25 -15.08
C ARG A 125 27.36 23.99 -15.07
N GLN A 126 28.17 25.05 -15.08
CA GLN A 126 29.63 24.93 -14.98
C GLN A 126 30.07 24.40 -13.60
N ASP A 127 29.40 24.79 -12.51
CA ASP A 127 29.66 24.25 -11.18
C ASP A 127 29.27 22.77 -11.06
N VAL A 128 28.13 22.38 -11.63
CA VAL A 128 27.74 20.97 -11.73
C VAL A 128 28.82 20.17 -12.47
N ALA A 129 29.32 20.67 -13.60
CA ALA A 129 30.37 19.99 -14.36
C ALA A 129 31.67 19.84 -13.55
N ARG A 130 32.13 20.90 -12.88
CA ARG A 130 33.30 20.85 -11.98
C ARG A 130 33.11 19.87 -10.82
N TYR A 131 31.91 19.83 -10.24
CA TYR A 131 31.57 18.90 -9.18
C TYR A 131 31.66 17.45 -9.65
N ILE A 132 31.08 17.14 -10.82
CA ILE A 132 31.14 15.80 -11.43
C ILE A 132 32.58 15.41 -11.71
N GLU A 133 33.36 16.30 -12.34
CA GLU A 133 34.77 16.04 -12.64
C GLU A 133 35.59 15.76 -11.37
N LYS A 134 35.40 16.56 -10.31
CA LYS A 134 36.05 16.34 -9.02
C LYS A 134 35.63 15.03 -8.36
N ARG A 135 34.32 14.74 -8.34
CA ARG A 135 33.74 13.50 -7.76
C ARG A 135 34.28 12.26 -8.47
N ASP A 136 34.40 12.33 -9.80
CA ASP A 136 34.76 11.19 -10.63
C ASP A 136 36.28 10.98 -10.76
N GLY A 137 37.09 11.82 -10.11
CA GLY A 137 38.56 11.68 -10.07
C GLY A 137 39.29 12.35 -11.24
N GLY A 138 38.76 13.45 -11.75
CA GLY A 138 39.35 14.23 -12.86
C GLY A 138 38.83 13.85 -14.24
N ILE A 139 37.79 13.00 -14.33
CA ILE A 139 37.15 12.66 -15.60
C ILE A 139 36.34 13.87 -16.07
N PRO A 140 36.69 14.51 -17.22
CA PRO A 140 36.06 15.76 -17.64
C PRO A 140 34.54 15.66 -17.75
N CYS A 141 33.88 16.77 -17.47
CA CYS A 141 32.44 16.94 -17.68
C CYS A 141 32.21 18.21 -18.48
N ASN A 142 31.40 18.14 -19.53
CA ASN A 142 31.08 19.31 -20.36
C ASN A 142 29.81 19.99 -19.82
N PRO A 143 29.83 21.29 -19.45
CA PRO A 143 28.64 22.03 -19.04
C PRO A 143 27.48 22.03 -20.05
N ASP A 144 27.76 21.82 -21.34
CA ASP A 144 26.73 21.71 -22.40
C ASP A 144 26.03 20.35 -22.43
N ASN A 145 26.48 19.39 -21.62
CA ASN A 145 25.78 18.15 -21.37
C ASN A 145 24.87 18.23 -20.13
N ILE A 146 24.90 19.35 -19.41
CA ILE A 146 24.14 19.55 -18.18
C ILE A 146 22.84 20.29 -18.47
N TYR A 147 21.73 19.72 -17.99
CA TYR A 147 20.41 20.33 -17.99
C TYR A 147 19.88 20.39 -16.57
N LEU A 148 19.68 21.59 -16.05
CA LEU A 148 19.02 21.80 -14.76
C LEU A 148 17.53 21.49 -14.89
N SER A 149 16.92 21.00 -13.80
CA SER A 149 15.56 20.47 -13.83
C SER A 149 14.78 20.78 -12.55
N THR A 150 13.45 20.62 -12.60
CA THR A 150 12.57 20.78 -11.44
C THR A 150 12.59 19.52 -10.56
N GLY A 151 13.76 19.22 -10.00
CA GLY A 151 14.12 17.95 -9.39
C GLY A 151 14.41 16.87 -10.43
N ALA A 152 14.95 15.73 -9.99
CA ALA A 152 15.25 14.60 -10.89
C ALA A 152 14.02 14.05 -11.61
N SER A 153 12.84 14.09 -10.97
CA SER A 153 11.58 13.60 -11.57
C SER A 153 11.29 14.22 -12.93
N ASP A 154 11.60 15.51 -13.05
CA ASP A 154 11.38 16.29 -14.26
C ASP A 154 12.32 15.88 -15.41
N ALA A 155 13.59 15.66 -15.07
CA ALA A 155 14.61 15.20 -16.00
C ALA A 155 14.32 13.78 -16.50
N ILE A 156 13.97 12.86 -15.60
CA ILE A 156 13.60 11.47 -15.93
C ILE A 156 12.45 11.44 -16.95
N VAL A 157 11.35 12.15 -16.65
CA VAL A 157 10.18 12.20 -17.55
C VAL A 157 10.53 12.84 -18.89
N THR A 158 11.45 13.82 -18.92
CA THR A 158 11.91 14.45 -20.17
C THR A 158 12.67 13.47 -21.06
N ILE A 159 13.58 12.67 -20.51
CA ILE A 159 14.30 11.64 -21.26
C ILE A 159 13.35 10.53 -21.73
N LEU A 160 12.44 10.06 -20.88
CA LEU A 160 11.43 9.06 -21.28
C LEU A 160 10.54 9.56 -22.41
N LYS A 161 10.16 10.85 -22.42
CA LYS A 161 9.40 11.47 -23.50
C LYS A 161 10.14 11.43 -24.83
N LEU A 162 11.46 11.68 -24.83
CA LEU A 162 12.28 11.62 -26.04
C LEU A 162 12.47 10.18 -26.55
N LEU A 163 12.59 9.21 -25.65
CA LEU A 163 12.80 7.79 -26.00
C LEU A 163 11.52 7.10 -26.51
N THR A 164 10.34 7.56 -26.09
CA THR A 164 9.07 6.86 -26.35
C THR A 164 8.58 7.08 -27.78
N SER A 165 8.48 5.99 -28.54
CA SER A 165 8.13 5.99 -29.97
C SER A 165 7.56 4.63 -30.40
N GLY A 166 7.12 4.52 -31.66
CA GLY A 166 6.63 3.27 -32.24
C GLY A 166 5.25 2.84 -31.75
N GLU A 167 4.77 1.69 -32.25
CA GLU A 167 3.48 1.08 -31.90
C GLU A 167 3.56 -0.44 -31.97
N GLY A 168 2.62 -1.14 -31.30
CA GLY A 168 2.62 -2.60 -31.21
C GLY A 168 3.98 -3.15 -30.79
N LYS A 169 4.53 -4.10 -31.57
CA LYS A 169 5.85 -4.70 -31.33
C LYS A 169 7.03 -3.74 -31.45
N THR A 170 6.86 -2.60 -32.12
CA THR A 170 7.91 -1.57 -32.24
C THR A 170 7.84 -0.52 -31.13
N ARG A 171 6.82 -0.60 -30.27
CA ARG A 171 6.63 0.35 -29.18
C ARG A 171 7.84 0.32 -28.25
N THR A 172 8.34 1.49 -27.88
CA THR A 172 9.45 1.62 -26.92
C THR A 172 9.13 0.86 -25.63
N GLY A 173 10.00 -0.08 -25.30
CA GLY A 173 10.07 -0.77 -24.02
C GLY A 173 11.21 -0.21 -23.17
N VAL A 174 10.92 0.04 -21.89
CA VAL A 174 11.89 0.57 -20.91
C VAL A 174 12.02 -0.42 -19.77
N MET A 175 13.26 -0.82 -19.49
CA MET A 175 13.57 -1.73 -18.40
C MET A 175 13.65 -1.01 -17.08
N ILE A 176 12.89 -1.48 -16.08
CA ILE A 176 12.87 -0.92 -14.73
C ILE A 176 12.93 -2.05 -13.69
N SER A 177 13.58 -1.77 -12.56
CA SER A 177 13.76 -2.75 -11.49
C SER A 177 12.44 -3.13 -10.83
N ILE A 178 12.35 -4.35 -10.33
CA ILE A 178 11.33 -4.79 -9.39
C ILE A 178 12.05 -5.27 -8.12
N PRO A 179 11.81 -4.62 -6.97
CA PRO A 179 10.93 -3.45 -6.77
C PRO A 179 11.45 -2.17 -7.46
N GLN A 180 10.53 -1.30 -7.90
CA GLN A 180 10.82 -0.02 -8.59
C GLN A 180 10.60 1.19 -7.68
N TYR A 181 11.11 2.36 -8.07
CA TYR A 181 10.53 3.64 -7.67
C TYR A 181 9.32 3.97 -8.57
N PRO A 182 8.07 4.11 -8.03
CA PRO A 182 6.86 4.14 -8.86
C PRO A 182 6.71 5.34 -9.83
N LEU A 183 7.62 6.32 -9.78
CA LEU A 183 7.68 7.36 -10.81
C LEU A 183 7.88 6.76 -12.20
N TYR A 184 8.71 5.71 -12.31
CA TYR A 184 9.03 5.10 -13.60
C TYR A 184 7.80 4.44 -14.21
N SER A 185 7.12 3.51 -13.52
CA SER A 185 5.89 2.90 -14.05
C SER A 185 4.80 3.94 -14.37
N ALA A 186 4.64 4.95 -13.50
CA ALA A 186 3.68 6.04 -13.72
C ALA A 186 3.98 6.82 -15.02
N ALA A 187 5.24 7.20 -15.23
CA ALA A 187 5.67 7.92 -16.43
C ALA A 187 5.53 7.04 -17.69
N LEU A 188 5.89 5.75 -17.61
CA LEU A 188 5.72 4.83 -18.74
C LEU A 188 4.23 4.67 -19.11
N ALA A 189 3.34 4.55 -18.12
CA ALA A 189 1.90 4.48 -18.35
C ALA A 189 1.35 5.77 -19.01
N GLU A 190 1.75 6.95 -18.53
CA GLU A 190 1.37 8.26 -19.09
C GLU A 190 1.79 8.38 -20.56
N LEU A 191 3.03 7.93 -20.86
CA LEU A 191 3.62 7.98 -22.19
C LEU A 191 3.20 6.80 -23.07
N ALA A 192 2.40 5.85 -22.56
CA ALA A 192 2.08 4.58 -23.22
C ALA A 192 3.32 3.79 -23.68
N ALA A 193 4.46 3.91 -22.99
CA ALA A 193 5.61 3.05 -23.19
C ALA A 193 5.36 1.67 -22.54
N VAL A 194 6.08 0.64 -23.00
CA VAL A 194 5.98 -0.70 -22.43
C VAL A 194 6.95 -0.83 -21.25
N GLN A 195 6.43 -1.22 -20.09
CA GLN A 195 7.26 -1.57 -18.94
C GLN A 195 7.89 -2.96 -19.15
N ILE A 196 9.22 -3.04 -19.06
CA ILE A 196 9.95 -4.30 -19.04
C ILE A 196 10.50 -4.47 -17.62
N SER A 197 9.92 -5.38 -16.86
CA SER A 197 10.34 -5.63 -15.48
C SER A 197 11.55 -6.57 -15.44
N TYR A 198 12.58 -6.18 -14.69
CA TYR A 198 13.65 -7.08 -14.26
C TYR A 198 13.69 -7.14 -12.74
N TYR A 199 13.97 -8.30 -12.16
CA TYR A 199 13.96 -8.49 -10.71
C TYR A 199 15.33 -8.27 -10.10
N LEU A 200 15.39 -7.45 -9.04
CA LEU A 200 16.58 -7.38 -8.20
C LEU A 200 16.69 -8.67 -7.37
N ASP A 201 17.92 -9.06 -7.05
CA ASP A 201 18.17 -10.30 -6.31
C ASP A 201 18.14 -10.06 -4.79
N GLU A 202 16.99 -10.32 -4.17
CA GLU A 202 16.80 -10.18 -2.72
C GLU A 202 17.82 -10.99 -1.92
N ASP A 203 18.14 -12.22 -2.33
CA ASP A 203 19.02 -13.11 -1.58
C ASP A 203 20.49 -12.63 -1.62
N HIS A 204 20.83 -11.79 -2.58
CA HIS A 204 22.15 -11.16 -2.74
C HIS A 204 22.07 -9.63 -2.58
N CYS A 205 21.43 -9.18 -1.50
CA CYS A 205 21.35 -7.78 -1.08
C CYS A 205 20.76 -6.83 -2.16
N TRP A 206 19.75 -7.28 -2.90
CA TRP A 206 19.11 -6.51 -3.97
C TRP A 206 20.07 -6.08 -5.10
N SER A 207 21.13 -6.86 -5.33
CA SER A 207 22.05 -6.65 -6.45
C SER A 207 21.37 -6.84 -7.80
N LEU A 208 21.95 -6.23 -8.84
CA LEU A 208 21.54 -6.46 -10.22
C LEU A 208 22.18 -7.75 -10.73
N ASP A 209 21.40 -8.57 -11.44
CA ASP A 209 21.88 -9.75 -12.13
C ASP A 209 21.73 -9.58 -13.65
N VAL A 210 22.85 -9.64 -14.37
CA VAL A 210 22.87 -9.54 -15.84
C VAL A 210 22.14 -10.70 -16.50
N SER A 211 22.11 -11.88 -15.88
CA SER A 211 21.37 -13.04 -16.40
C SER A 211 19.86 -12.76 -16.43
N GLU A 212 19.36 -12.11 -15.38
CA GLU A 212 17.99 -11.63 -15.25
C GLU A 212 17.68 -10.50 -16.25
N LEU A 213 18.60 -9.54 -16.43
CA LEU A 213 18.46 -8.51 -17.45
C LEU A 213 18.34 -9.10 -18.87
N ARG A 214 19.19 -10.09 -19.21
CA ARG A 214 19.14 -10.80 -20.50
C ARG A 214 17.82 -11.56 -20.67
N ARG A 215 17.32 -12.22 -19.62
CA ARG A 215 16.00 -12.88 -19.64
C ARG A 215 14.89 -11.87 -19.94
N ALA A 216 14.85 -10.75 -19.22
CA ALA A 216 13.82 -9.73 -19.36
C ALA A 216 13.81 -9.10 -20.77
N VAL A 217 14.97 -8.73 -21.32
CA VAL A 217 15.08 -8.21 -22.69
C VAL A 217 14.61 -9.22 -23.72
N LYS A 218 15.04 -10.48 -23.59
CA LYS A 218 14.67 -11.54 -24.54
C LYS A 218 13.16 -11.75 -24.58
N ALA A 219 12.50 -11.83 -23.42
CA ALA A 219 11.04 -11.98 -23.34
C ALA A 219 10.31 -10.75 -23.93
N ALA A 220 10.79 -9.54 -23.61
CA ALA A 220 10.16 -8.30 -24.05
C ALA A 220 10.15 -8.11 -25.58
N ARG A 221 11.16 -8.62 -26.29
CA ARG A 221 11.28 -8.54 -27.75
C ARG A 221 10.10 -9.18 -28.51
N GLU A 222 9.34 -10.04 -27.86
CA GLU A 222 8.14 -10.65 -28.47
C GLU A 222 7.01 -9.64 -28.68
N HIS A 223 6.96 -8.59 -27.85
CA HIS A 223 5.81 -7.67 -27.77
C HIS A 223 6.18 -6.18 -27.71
N CYS A 224 7.46 -5.81 -27.60
CA CYS A 224 7.93 -4.42 -27.70
C CYS A 224 9.39 -4.34 -28.18
N LYS A 225 9.90 -3.12 -28.35
CA LYS A 225 11.31 -2.86 -28.66
C LYS A 225 12.02 -2.30 -27.42
N PRO A 226 12.81 -3.10 -26.68
CA PRO A 226 13.65 -2.60 -25.59
C PRO A 226 14.57 -1.48 -26.11
N ARG A 227 14.58 -0.33 -25.44
CA ARG A 227 15.43 0.82 -25.83
C ARG A 227 16.18 1.47 -24.69
N ALA A 228 15.78 1.26 -23.45
CA ALA A 228 16.40 1.91 -22.30
C ALA A 228 16.40 1.01 -21.07
N LEU A 229 17.42 1.21 -20.23
CA LEU A 229 17.57 0.55 -18.94
C LEU A 229 17.72 1.61 -17.85
N CYS A 230 16.76 1.63 -16.93
CA CYS A 230 16.78 2.50 -15.76
C CYS A 230 17.44 1.77 -14.58
N ILE A 231 18.47 2.36 -14.00
CA ILE A 231 19.11 1.88 -12.77
C ILE A 231 18.95 2.93 -11.67
N ILE A 232 18.60 2.48 -10.46
CA ILE A 232 18.51 3.35 -9.28
C ILE A 232 19.63 2.94 -8.32
N ASN A 233 20.61 3.81 -8.11
CA ASN A 233 21.79 3.52 -7.29
C ASN A 233 22.30 4.77 -6.54
N PRO A 234 22.28 4.79 -5.19
CA PRO A 234 21.69 3.81 -4.28
C PRO A 234 20.18 3.59 -4.47
N GLY A 235 19.70 2.38 -4.23
CA GLY A 235 18.36 1.96 -4.63
C GLY A 235 17.20 2.44 -3.74
N ASN A 236 16.03 2.62 -4.35
CA ASN A 236 14.76 2.92 -3.70
C ASN A 236 13.69 1.99 -4.30
N PRO A 237 13.02 1.14 -3.50
CA PRO A 237 12.90 1.20 -2.03
C PRO A 237 13.97 0.41 -1.24
N THR A 238 14.88 -0.27 -1.92
CA THR A 238 15.69 -1.37 -1.37
C THR A 238 16.92 -0.97 -0.58
N GLY A 239 17.42 0.26 -0.73
CA GLY A 239 18.53 0.77 0.07
C GLY A 239 19.91 0.16 -0.21
N GLN A 240 20.06 -0.63 -1.26
CA GLN A 240 21.33 -1.22 -1.68
C GLN A 240 22.23 -0.22 -2.41
N VAL A 241 23.52 -0.49 -2.43
CA VAL A 241 24.55 0.22 -3.18
C VAL A 241 25.25 -0.76 -4.10
N GLN A 242 25.18 -0.54 -5.41
CA GLN A 242 25.77 -1.43 -6.39
C GLN A 242 27.30 -1.37 -6.36
N SER A 243 27.96 -2.52 -6.46
CA SER A 243 29.41 -2.60 -6.56
C SER A 243 29.91 -2.06 -7.89
N ARG A 244 31.18 -1.63 -7.95
CA ARG A 244 31.82 -1.21 -9.21
C ARG A 244 31.72 -2.29 -10.29
N GLN A 245 31.96 -3.55 -9.93
CA GLN A 245 31.90 -4.68 -10.87
C GLN A 245 30.50 -4.87 -11.45
N CYS A 246 29.47 -4.78 -10.60
CA CYS A 246 28.08 -4.85 -11.03
C CYS A 246 27.75 -3.75 -12.05
N ILE A 247 28.18 -2.51 -11.80
CA ILE A 247 27.98 -1.38 -12.73
C ILE A 247 28.70 -1.63 -14.07
N GLU A 248 29.93 -2.14 -14.03
CA GLU A 248 30.71 -2.49 -15.23
C GLU A 248 29.99 -3.55 -16.08
N ASP A 249 29.46 -4.60 -15.44
CA ASP A 249 28.74 -5.68 -16.13
C ASP A 249 27.41 -5.20 -16.72
N VAL A 250 26.72 -4.27 -16.05
CA VAL A 250 25.52 -3.60 -16.58
C VAL A 250 25.84 -2.73 -17.79
N ILE A 251 26.97 -1.99 -17.76
CA ILE A 251 27.39 -1.17 -18.90
C ILE A 251 27.72 -2.05 -20.11
N ARG A 252 28.44 -3.18 -19.92
CA ARG A 252 28.69 -4.17 -20.98
C ARG A 252 27.39 -4.68 -21.57
N PHE A 253 26.45 -5.08 -20.71
CA PHE A 253 25.13 -5.54 -21.15
C PHE A 253 24.37 -4.47 -21.95
N ALA A 254 24.38 -3.22 -21.51
CA ALA A 254 23.71 -2.14 -22.22
C ALA A 254 24.36 -1.84 -23.58
N ALA A 255 25.69 -1.95 -23.68
CA ALA A 255 26.41 -1.85 -24.94
C ALA A 255 26.05 -2.99 -25.90
N ASP A 256 26.06 -4.24 -25.43
CA ASP A 256 25.69 -5.44 -26.20
C ASP A 256 24.26 -5.34 -26.77
N GLU A 257 23.32 -4.83 -25.96
CA GLU A 257 21.90 -4.79 -26.31
C GLU A 257 21.45 -3.44 -26.91
N HIS A 258 22.39 -2.50 -27.10
CA HIS A 258 22.14 -1.13 -27.59
C HIS A 258 21.05 -0.38 -26.80
N LEU A 259 21.18 -0.36 -25.48
CA LEU A 259 20.23 0.27 -24.57
C LEU A 259 20.75 1.64 -24.09
N PHE A 260 19.84 2.62 -24.07
CA PHE A 260 20.08 3.92 -23.43
C PHE A 260 20.08 3.75 -21.91
N LEU A 261 21.18 4.09 -21.24
CA LEU A 261 21.28 4.02 -19.78
C LEU A 261 20.66 5.24 -19.10
N MET A 262 19.82 4.99 -18.11
CA MET A 262 19.22 6.01 -17.25
C MET A 262 19.65 5.75 -15.80
N ALA A 263 20.67 6.45 -15.33
CA ALA A 263 21.25 6.27 -13.99
C ALA A 263 20.66 7.28 -13.00
N ASP A 264 19.74 6.82 -12.15
CA ASP A 264 19.14 7.58 -11.07
C ASP A 264 20.01 7.53 -9.82
N GLU A 265 20.83 8.57 -9.65
CA GLU A 265 21.90 8.65 -8.63
C GLU A 265 21.55 9.66 -7.52
N VAL A 266 20.26 9.93 -7.31
CA VAL A 266 19.79 10.98 -6.37
C VAL A 266 20.15 10.71 -4.91
N TYR A 267 20.61 9.50 -4.57
CA TYR A 267 21.02 9.11 -3.22
C TYR A 267 22.53 9.00 -3.05
N GLN A 268 23.35 9.49 -4.00
CA GLN A 268 24.80 9.25 -4.04
C GLN A 268 25.57 9.64 -2.76
N ASP A 269 25.11 10.65 -2.01
CA ASP A 269 25.75 11.08 -0.77
C ASP A 269 25.33 10.26 0.46
N ASN A 270 24.33 9.38 0.33
CA ASN A 270 23.84 8.52 1.41
C ASN A 270 24.32 7.08 1.20
N VAL A 271 25.52 6.80 1.67
CA VAL A 271 26.10 5.46 1.76
C VAL A 271 26.56 5.25 3.20
N TYR A 272 26.10 4.18 3.83
CA TYR A 272 26.24 3.94 5.28
C TYR A 272 27.15 2.75 5.60
N THR A 273 27.06 1.68 4.82
CA THR A 273 27.75 0.43 5.13
C THR A 273 29.24 0.52 4.85
N GLU A 274 30.05 0.09 5.82
CA GLU A 274 31.50 0.01 5.66
C GLU A 274 31.87 -0.89 4.47
N GLY A 275 32.81 -0.45 3.64
CA GLY A 275 33.22 -1.14 2.42
C GLY A 275 32.31 -0.91 1.21
N CYS A 276 31.13 -0.30 1.38
CA CYS A 276 30.32 0.19 0.26
C CYS A 276 30.77 1.61 -0.13
N GLN A 277 30.85 1.87 -1.44
CA GLN A 277 31.15 3.19 -1.97
C GLN A 277 30.22 3.49 -3.15
N PHE A 278 29.79 4.75 -3.25
CA PHE A 278 29.11 5.21 -4.46
C PHE A 278 30.11 5.29 -5.63
N HIS A 279 29.78 4.61 -6.72
CA HIS A 279 30.44 4.76 -8.01
C HIS A 279 29.41 5.28 -9.00
N SER A 280 29.69 6.42 -9.63
CA SER A 280 28.82 6.93 -10.70
C SER A 280 28.93 6.07 -11.94
N PHE A 281 27.83 5.89 -12.66
CA PHE A 281 27.82 5.22 -13.96
C PHE A 281 28.76 5.93 -14.94
N LYS A 282 28.84 7.27 -14.89
CA LYS A 282 29.79 8.05 -15.68
C LYS A 282 31.23 7.65 -15.39
N LYS A 283 31.65 7.60 -14.12
CA LYS A 283 33.03 7.24 -13.75
C LYS A 283 33.39 5.86 -14.30
N VAL A 284 32.55 4.85 -14.04
CA VAL A 284 32.82 3.47 -14.47
C VAL A 284 32.85 3.38 -16.00
N LEU A 285 31.90 4.01 -16.70
CA LEU A 285 31.84 4.04 -18.16
C LEU A 285 33.12 4.60 -18.80
N PHE A 286 33.63 5.72 -18.28
CA PHE A 286 34.86 6.32 -18.78
C PHE A 286 36.10 5.51 -18.42
N GLU A 287 36.14 4.88 -17.24
CA GLU A 287 37.23 3.97 -16.84
C GLU A 287 37.28 2.68 -17.68
N MET A 288 36.16 2.24 -18.24
CA MET A 288 36.10 1.10 -19.17
C MET A 288 36.69 1.40 -20.55
N GLY A 289 37.02 2.66 -20.84
CA GLY A 289 37.72 3.06 -22.06
C GLY A 289 36.81 3.51 -23.21
N PRO A 290 37.41 4.02 -24.30
CA PRO A 290 36.70 4.71 -25.40
C PRO A 290 35.73 3.82 -26.17
N GLU A 291 35.92 2.50 -26.13
CA GLU A 291 35.01 1.54 -26.75
C GLU A 291 33.60 1.59 -26.16
N TYR A 292 33.48 1.89 -24.86
CA TYR A 292 32.20 2.13 -24.19
C TYR A 292 31.92 3.62 -24.04
N SER A 293 32.91 4.41 -23.59
CA SER A 293 32.69 5.81 -23.23
C SER A 293 32.34 6.73 -24.39
N ASN A 294 32.61 6.32 -25.64
CA ASN A 294 32.23 7.07 -26.84
C ASN A 294 30.94 6.54 -27.51
N THR A 295 30.38 5.42 -27.03
CA THR A 295 29.31 4.69 -27.74
C THR A 295 28.06 4.53 -26.90
N VAL A 296 28.17 4.28 -25.59
CA VAL A 296 27.03 4.05 -24.71
C VAL A 296 26.35 5.38 -24.39
N GLU A 297 25.07 5.50 -24.74
CA GLU A 297 24.24 6.65 -24.37
C GLU A 297 23.87 6.56 -22.88
N LEU A 298 24.10 7.64 -22.14
CA LEU A 298 23.83 7.70 -20.69
C LEU A 298 23.21 9.05 -20.31
N ALA A 299 22.14 8.99 -19.50
CA ALA A 299 21.65 10.10 -18.71
C ALA A 299 21.78 9.79 -17.21
N SER A 300 22.58 10.58 -16.49
CA SER A 300 22.72 10.50 -15.02
C SER A 300 21.90 11.61 -14.36
N PHE A 301 21.10 11.26 -13.34
CA PHE A 301 20.17 12.16 -12.66
C PHE A 301 20.59 12.46 -11.23
N HIS A 302 20.46 13.72 -10.82
CA HIS A 302 20.69 14.16 -9.45
C HIS A 302 19.63 15.15 -8.96
N SER A 303 19.52 15.31 -7.64
CA SER A 303 18.47 16.11 -6.99
C SER A 303 18.96 16.77 -5.70
N THR A 304 18.45 17.96 -5.39
CA THR A 304 18.67 18.62 -4.08
C THR A 304 17.76 18.08 -2.98
N SER A 305 16.87 17.13 -3.31
CA SER A 305 15.78 16.71 -2.41
C SER A 305 16.18 15.69 -1.35
N LYS A 306 17.30 14.99 -1.53
CA LYS A 306 17.63 13.77 -0.78
C LYS A 306 18.85 14.00 0.11
N CYS A 307 19.28 12.97 0.84
CA CYS A 307 20.51 12.99 1.60
C CYS A 307 20.60 14.07 2.69
N TYR A 308 21.82 14.44 3.09
CA TYR A 308 22.08 15.43 4.16
C TYR A 308 21.51 16.82 3.87
N MET A 309 21.31 17.15 2.59
CA MET A 309 20.70 18.40 2.11
C MET A 309 19.19 18.41 2.30
N GLY A 310 18.46 17.37 1.89
CA GLY A 310 17.05 17.17 2.28
C GLY A 310 16.03 18.21 1.77
N GLU A 311 16.40 19.08 0.83
CA GLU A 311 15.62 20.26 0.43
C GLU A 311 14.54 19.95 -0.63
N CYS A 312 13.63 19.03 -0.30
CA CYS A 312 12.58 18.52 -1.19
C CYS A 312 11.69 19.61 -1.82
N GLY A 313 11.38 20.67 -1.08
CA GLY A 313 10.45 21.73 -1.48
C GLY A 313 11.01 22.71 -2.51
N PHE A 314 12.34 22.86 -2.60
CA PHE A 314 12.99 23.78 -3.54
C PHE A 314 13.04 23.26 -4.98
N ARG A 315 12.80 21.95 -5.17
CA ARG A 315 12.70 21.31 -6.49
C ARG A 315 13.92 21.57 -7.39
N GLY A 316 15.14 21.53 -6.85
CA GLY A 316 16.39 21.58 -7.63
C GLY A 316 16.86 20.20 -8.09
N GLY A 317 17.44 20.13 -9.28
CA GLY A 317 18.05 18.91 -9.81
C GLY A 317 18.76 19.16 -11.14
N TYR A 318 19.47 18.15 -11.63
CA TYR A 318 20.07 18.17 -12.97
C TYR A 318 20.06 16.78 -13.59
N MET A 319 20.27 16.74 -14.90
CA MET A 319 20.77 15.58 -15.61
C MET A 319 22.04 15.92 -16.40
N GLU A 320 22.98 14.99 -16.42
CA GLU A 320 24.08 14.98 -17.38
C GLU A 320 23.73 13.96 -18.48
N VAL A 321 23.82 14.37 -19.74
CA VAL A 321 23.53 13.52 -20.89
C VAL A 321 24.77 13.41 -21.78
N ILE A 322 25.27 12.20 -22.00
CA ILE A 322 26.46 11.91 -22.83
C ILE A 322 26.12 10.96 -23.97
N ASN A 323 26.88 11.08 -25.06
CA ASN A 323 26.78 10.29 -26.30
C ASN A 323 25.40 10.30 -26.99
N MET A 324 24.47 11.17 -26.58
CA MET A 324 23.20 11.36 -27.27
C MET A 324 23.43 11.86 -28.70
N ASP A 325 22.67 11.31 -29.63
CA ASP A 325 22.65 11.76 -31.01
C ASP A 325 22.50 13.31 -31.10
N PRO A 326 23.35 14.01 -31.88
CA PRO A 326 23.34 15.47 -31.93
C PRO A 326 22.00 16.07 -32.37
N GLU A 327 21.27 15.45 -33.30
CA GLU A 327 19.96 15.94 -33.75
C GLU A 327 18.90 15.73 -32.67
N VAL A 328 18.97 14.61 -31.93
CA VAL A 328 18.12 14.38 -30.76
C VAL A 328 18.43 15.37 -29.64
N LYS A 329 19.69 15.74 -29.41
CA LYS A 329 20.09 16.76 -28.42
C LYS A 329 19.50 18.14 -28.75
N LEU A 330 19.33 18.48 -30.02
CA LEU A 330 18.59 19.68 -30.44
C LEU A 330 17.10 19.59 -30.06
N GLN A 331 16.47 18.42 -30.23
CA GLN A 331 15.08 18.22 -29.80
C GLN A 331 14.93 18.26 -28.28
N LEU A 332 15.89 17.74 -27.51
CA LEU A 332 15.94 17.90 -26.07
C LEU A 332 15.99 19.39 -25.68
N THR A 333 16.87 20.15 -26.34
CA THR A 333 17.01 21.60 -26.10
C THR A 333 15.71 22.35 -26.39
N LYS A 334 15.01 22.00 -27.47
CA LYS A 334 13.67 22.51 -27.80
C LYS A 334 12.61 22.11 -26.76
N LEU A 335 12.66 20.86 -26.26
CA LEU A 335 11.70 20.36 -25.28
C LEU A 335 11.86 21.04 -23.91
N VAL A 336 13.07 21.36 -23.49
CA VAL A 336 13.29 22.14 -22.26
C VAL A 336 12.91 23.62 -22.46
N SER A 337 13.07 24.17 -23.67
CA SER A 337 12.75 25.58 -23.93
C SER A 337 11.25 25.90 -23.93
N VAL A 338 10.38 24.95 -24.31
CA VAL A 338 8.92 25.16 -24.24
C VAL A 338 8.41 25.34 -22.81
N ARG A 339 9.25 25.04 -21.80
CA ARG A 339 8.95 25.22 -20.37
C ARG A 339 9.65 26.44 -19.76
N LEU A 340 10.29 27.26 -20.60
CA LEU A 340 11.09 28.42 -20.23
C LEU A 340 12.38 28.02 -19.50
N CYS A 341 12.33 27.74 -18.20
CA CYS A 341 13.43 27.23 -17.38
C CYS A 341 12.90 26.63 -16.06
N PRO A 342 13.69 25.82 -15.33
CA PRO A 342 13.36 25.44 -13.96
C PRO A 342 13.30 26.67 -13.03
N PRO A 343 12.56 26.62 -11.90
CA PRO A 343 12.55 27.72 -10.93
C PRO A 343 13.96 28.06 -10.42
N ILE A 344 14.32 29.35 -10.45
CA ILE A 344 15.68 29.81 -10.10
C ILE A 344 16.09 29.48 -8.66
N PRO A 345 15.22 29.57 -7.62
CA PRO A 345 15.61 29.16 -6.27
C PRO A 345 16.10 27.70 -6.17
N GLY A 346 15.54 26.79 -6.97
CA GLY A 346 16.00 25.41 -7.05
C GLY A 346 17.36 25.28 -7.74
N GLN A 347 17.64 26.10 -8.76
CA GLN A 347 18.95 26.17 -9.43
C GLN A 347 20.01 26.77 -8.50
N ALA A 348 19.67 27.84 -7.78
CA ALA A 348 20.54 28.48 -6.80
C ALA A 348 20.90 27.52 -5.67
N LEU A 349 19.94 26.76 -5.14
CA LEU A 349 20.23 25.75 -4.13
C LEU A 349 21.12 24.62 -4.69
N LEU A 350 20.88 24.20 -5.93
CA LEU A 350 21.72 23.20 -6.57
C LEU A 350 23.18 23.65 -6.66
N ASP A 351 23.43 24.93 -6.99
CA ASP A 351 24.77 25.53 -6.97
C ASP A 351 25.48 25.28 -5.63
N LEU A 352 24.78 25.46 -4.51
CA LEU A 352 25.34 25.28 -3.17
C LEU A 352 25.60 23.81 -2.82
N VAL A 353 24.79 22.89 -3.35
CA VAL A 353 24.99 21.45 -3.18
C VAL A 353 26.27 21.00 -3.90
N VAL A 354 26.48 21.48 -5.13
CA VAL A 354 27.63 21.08 -5.96
C VAL A 354 28.89 21.91 -5.70
N ASN A 355 28.74 23.10 -5.11
CA ASN A 355 29.81 24.01 -4.71
C ASN A 355 29.68 24.43 -3.23
N PRO A 356 29.83 23.49 -2.28
CA PRO A 356 29.73 23.78 -0.86
C PRO A 356 30.90 24.65 -0.37
N PRO A 357 30.84 25.16 0.88
CA PRO A 357 31.97 25.86 1.49
C PRO A 357 33.27 25.03 1.44
N GLN A 358 34.40 25.69 1.20
CA GLN A 358 35.75 25.13 1.18
C GLN A 358 36.46 25.33 2.52
N LYS A 359 37.52 24.56 2.80
CA LYS A 359 38.19 24.51 4.13
C LYS A 359 38.64 25.87 4.68
N ASP A 360 38.97 26.79 3.79
CA ASP A 360 39.44 28.15 4.08
C ASP A 360 38.29 29.18 4.17
N GLU A 361 37.05 28.78 3.94
CA GLU A 361 35.87 29.67 3.98
C GLU A 361 35.19 29.69 5.37
N PRO A 362 34.66 30.83 5.82
CA PRO A 362 34.08 31.01 7.16
C PRO A 362 32.99 30.00 7.55
N SER A 363 32.16 29.57 6.59
CA SER A 363 31.02 28.69 6.85
C SER A 363 31.39 27.21 6.87
N TYR A 364 32.61 26.82 6.50
CA TYR A 364 33.00 25.41 6.34
C TYR A 364 32.86 24.59 7.59
N THR A 365 33.34 25.09 8.73
CA THR A 365 33.30 24.37 10.00
C THR A 365 31.86 24.05 10.42
N THR A 366 30.95 24.99 10.25
CA THR A 366 29.52 24.78 10.54
C THR A 366 28.89 23.83 9.53
N PHE A 367 29.13 24.05 8.24
CA PHE A 367 28.60 23.20 7.17
C PHE A 367 29.02 21.73 7.33
N ILE A 368 30.31 21.45 7.56
CA ILE A 368 30.79 20.08 7.67
C ILE A 368 30.25 19.40 8.94
N LYS A 369 30.08 20.15 10.03
CA LYS A 369 29.45 19.67 11.26
C LYS A 369 27.99 19.26 11.03
N GLU A 370 27.21 20.13 10.39
CA GLU A 370 25.79 19.84 10.07
C GLU A 370 25.64 18.68 9.09
N ARG A 371 26.45 18.66 8.01
CA ARG A 371 26.47 17.58 7.03
C ARG A 371 26.81 16.24 7.68
N THR A 372 27.88 16.20 8.47
CA THR A 372 28.34 14.97 9.14
C THR A 372 27.30 14.49 10.14
N ALA A 373 26.75 15.39 10.97
CA ALA A 373 25.69 15.04 11.92
C ALA A 373 24.45 14.45 11.23
N ASN A 374 24.00 15.03 10.10
CA ASN A 374 22.88 14.50 9.35
C ASN A 374 23.17 13.10 8.78
N LEU A 375 24.37 12.88 8.22
CA LEU A 375 24.76 11.57 7.67
C LEU A 375 24.92 10.50 8.76
N ASP A 376 25.58 10.84 9.87
CA ASP A 376 25.81 9.92 11.00
C ASP A 376 24.48 9.46 11.60
N ILE A 377 23.54 10.39 11.82
CA ILE A 377 22.22 10.09 12.35
C ILE A 377 21.42 9.20 11.37
N LEU A 378 21.55 9.40 10.06
CA LEU A 378 20.89 8.53 9.08
C LEU A 378 21.50 7.12 9.08
N ALA A 379 22.83 7.00 9.15
CA ALA A 379 23.52 5.71 9.23
C ALA A 379 23.14 4.94 10.51
N GLU A 380 23.08 5.62 11.66
CA GLU A 380 22.65 5.03 12.93
C GLU A 380 21.22 4.49 12.83
N LYS A 381 20.29 5.28 12.28
CA LYS A 381 18.88 4.89 12.11
C LYS A 381 18.71 3.75 11.10
N ALA A 382 19.51 3.72 10.04
CA ALA A 382 19.54 2.61 9.07
C ALA A 382 19.91 1.30 9.75
N LYS A 383 21.03 1.29 10.47
CA LYS A 383 21.51 0.13 11.23
C LYS A 383 20.52 -0.32 12.31
N MET A 384 19.97 0.62 13.08
CA MET A 384 18.97 0.33 14.11
C MET A 384 17.72 -0.33 13.52
N THR A 385 17.22 0.20 12.39
CA THR A 385 16.02 -0.34 11.73
C THR A 385 16.23 -1.76 11.23
N GLU A 386 17.36 -2.01 10.55
CA GLU A 386 17.75 -3.34 10.07
C GLU A 386 17.84 -4.33 11.23
N GLN A 387 18.56 -3.97 12.29
CA GLN A 387 18.75 -4.81 13.46
C GLN A 387 17.43 -5.16 14.14
N VAL A 388 16.55 -4.18 14.35
CA VAL A 388 15.27 -4.45 15.01
C VAL A 388 14.39 -5.34 14.14
N PHE A 389 14.23 -5.07 12.84
CA PHE A 389 13.40 -5.91 11.98
C PHE A 389 13.89 -7.35 11.92
N ASN A 390 15.20 -7.60 11.88
CA ASN A 390 15.76 -8.94 11.89
C ASN A 390 15.64 -9.68 13.24
N THR A 391 15.17 -9.02 14.30
CA THR A 391 14.80 -9.68 15.57
C THR A 391 13.33 -10.10 15.63
N VAL A 392 12.49 -9.66 14.68
CA VAL A 392 11.05 -9.93 14.66
C VAL A 392 10.78 -11.20 13.83
N PRO A 393 10.26 -12.29 14.43
CA PRO A 393 9.92 -13.50 13.67
C PRO A 393 8.92 -13.19 12.57
N GLY A 394 9.20 -13.65 11.34
CA GLY A 394 8.36 -13.37 10.17
C GLY A 394 8.73 -12.08 9.41
N ILE A 395 9.69 -11.29 9.90
CA ILE A 395 10.27 -10.15 9.17
C ILE A 395 11.74 -10.44 8.87
N HIS A 396 12.13 -10.25 7.62
CA HIS A 396 13.54 -10.26 7.19
C HIS A 396 13.86 -8.95 6.50
N CYS A 397 14.95 -8.29 6.89
CA CYS A 397 15.39 -7.03 6.31
C CYS A 397 16.83 -7.14 5.82
N ASN A 398 17.03 -6.93 4.53
CA ASN A 398 18.37 -6.81 3.96
C ASN A 398 19.12 -5.59 4.53
N PRO A 399 20.46 -5.60 4.47
CA PRO A 399 21.28 -4.48 4.89
C PRO A 399 20.92 -3.18 4.19
N VAL A 400 20.80 -2.10 4.96
CA VAL A 400 20.47 -0.77 4.43
C VAL A 400 21.78 -0.05 4.12
N GLN A 401 22.32 -0.30 2.94
CA GLN A 401 23.63 0.20 2.51
C GLN A 401 23.63 1.70 2.20
N GLY A 402 22.48 2.27 1.85
CA GLY A 402 22.34 3.67 1.49
C GLY A 402 20.89 4.14 1.40
N ALA A 403 20.68 5.25 0.68
CA ALA A 403 19.37 5.90 0.50
C ALA A 403 18.68 6.29 1.82
N MET A 404 17.36 6.11 1.96
CA MET A 404 16.61 6.53 3.17
C MET A 404 15.46 5.57 3.53
N TYR A 405 15.54 4.33 3.03
CA TYR A 405 14.43 3.38 3.09
C TYR A 405 14.90 2.00 3.45
N THR A 406 13.99 1.25 4.06
CA THR A 406 14.09 -0.20 4.20
C THR A 406 12.95 -0.84 3.43
N PHE A 407 13.19 -2.06 2.94
CA PHE A 407 12.20 -2.86 2.23
C PHE A 407 12.15 -4.29 2.79
N PRO A 408 11.76 -4.46 4.06
CA PRO A 408 11.68 -5.76 4.69
C PRO A 408 10.64 -6.67 4.03
N ARG A 409 10.98 -7.95 3.96
CA ARG A 409 10.11 -9.05 3.57
C ARG A 409 9.31 -9.55 4.74
N LEU A 410 8.02 -9.77 4.48
CA LEU A 410 7.04 -10.34 5.38
C LEU A 410 6.81 -11.82 5.04
N THR A 411 6.85 -12.66 6.05
CA THR A 411 6.28 -14.01 6.01
C THR A 411 4.88 -13.95 6.60
N LEU A 412 3.87 -13.92 5.72
CA LEU A 412 2.47 -13.87 6.13
C LEU A 412 1.89 -15.28 6.23
N PRO A 413 1.05 -15.58 7.24
CA PRO A 413 0.37 -16.86 7.32
C PRO A 413 -0.65 -17.03 6.17
N GLU A 414 -0.86 -18.26 5.71
CA GLU A 414 -1.77 -18.57 4.59
C GLU A 414 -3.18 -18.02 4.80
N ARG A 415 -3.64 -17.97 6.05
CA ARG A 415 -4.93 -17.37 6.43
C ARG A 415 -5.00 -15.88 6.11
N ALA A 416 -3.96 -15.11 6.41
CA ALA A 416 -3.92 -13.68 6.10
C ALA A 416 -3.84 -13.44 4.59
N ILE A 417 -3.12 -14.31 3.87
CA ILE A 417 -3.06 -14.28 2.40
C ILE A 417 -4.43 -14.58 1.79
N THR A 418 -5.14 -15.59 2.30
CA THR A 418 -6.49 -15.96 1.84
C THR A 418 -7.49 -14.83 2.12
N LEU A 419 -7.49 -14.27 3.34
CA LEU A 419 -8.36 -13.15 3.70
C LEU A 419 -8.13 -11.92 2.79
N ALA A 420 -6.88 -11.63 2.45
CA ALA A 420 -6.58 -10.54 1.51
C ALA A 420 -7.16 -10.81 0.12
N LYS A 421 -7.00 -12.05 -0.38
CA LYS A 421 -7.59 -12.48 -1.67
C LYS A 421 -9.11 -12.37 -1.66
N ASP A 422 -9.78 -12.84 -0.60
CA ASP A 422 -11.24 -12.78 -0.44
C ASP A 422 -11.75 -11.33 -0.43
N ASN A 423 -10.96 -10.40 0.11
CA ASN A 423 -11.24 -8.96 0.09
C ASN A 423 -10.85 -8.27 -1.24
N GLY A 424 -10.32 -9.00 -2.23
CA GLY A 424 -9.83 -8.43 -3.49
C GLY A 424 -8.63 -7.50 -3.31
N GLN A 425 -7.80 -7.73 -2.29
CA GLN A 425 -6.64 -6.91 -1.94
C GLN A 425 -5.33 -7.70 -1.96
N ALA A 426 -4.21 -7.01 -2.19
CA ALA A 426 -2.90 -7.62 -2.02
C ALA A 426 -2.63 -7.92 -0.52
N PRO A 427 -1.97 -9.05 -0.16
CA PRO A 427 -1.72 -9.39 1.24
C PRO A 427 -0.94 -8.32 2.03
N ASP A 428 0.05 -7.69 1.42
CA ASP A 428 0.79 -6.59 2.03
C ASP A 428 -0.03 -5.29 2.18
N MET A 429 -0.96 -5.01 1.27
CA MET A 429 -1.91 -3.90 1.39
C MET A 429 -2.80 -4.09 2.61
N LEU A 430 -3.35 -5.29 2.79
CA LEU A 430 -4.16 -5.63 3.97
C LEU A 430 -3.34 -5.46 5.26
N TYR A 431 -2.11 -6.00 5.28
CA TYR A 431 -1.19 -5.86 6.42
C TYR A 431 -0.91 -4.39 6.77
N CYS A 432 -0.52 -3.57 5.78
CA CYS A 432 -0.25 -2.15 6.00
C CYS A 432 -1.48 -1.35 6.41
N MET A 433 -2.67 -1.69 5.89
CA MET A 433 -3.92 -1.02 6.27
C MET A 433 -4.30 -1.33 7.72
N LYS A 434 -4.24 -2.60 8.14
CA LYS A 434 -4.48 -2.98 9.54
C LYS A 434 -3.49 -2.32 10.50
N LEU A 435 -2.19 -2.34 10.16
CA LEU A 435 -1.17 -1.65 10.93
C LEU A 435 -1.51 -0.17 11.13
N LEU A 436 -1.96 0.52 10.07
CA LEU A 436 -2.37 1.92 10.15
C LEU A 436 -3.56 2.12 11.10
N GLU A 437 -4.59 1.30 10.98
CA GLU A 437 -5.82 1.40 11.80
C GLU A 437 -5.60 1.11 13.28
N GLU A 438 -4.64 0.26 13.62
CA GLU A 438 -4.38 -0.16 15.00
C GLU A 438 -3.28 0.66 15.68
N THR A 439 -2.28 1.12 14.92
CA THR A 439 -1.07 1.73 15.51
C THR A 439 -0.88 3.21 15.14
N GLY A 440 -1.55 3.67 14.08
CA GLY A 440 -1.37 4.99 13.49
C GLY A 440 -0.15 5.08 12.56
N ILE A 441 0.54 3.97 12.27
CA ILE A 441 1.76 3.97 11.45
C ILE A 441 1.40 3.82 9.97
N CYS A 442 1.75 4.83 9.18
CA CYS A 442 1.52 4.82 7.73
C CYS A 442 2.77 4.34 6.99
N LEU A 443 2.69 3.14 6.40
CA LEU A 443 3.72 2.54 5.54
C LEU A 443 3.25 2.51 4.08
N VAL A 444 4.10 2.04 3.15
CA VAL A 444 3.70 1.75 1.76
C VAL A 444 3.87 0.26 1.49
N PRO A 445 2.85 -0.47 1.02
CA PRO A 445 2.93 -1.90 0.76
C PRO A 445 3.82 -2.21 -0.45
N GLY A 446 4.44 -3.39 -0.45
CA GLY A 446 5.35 -3.87 -1.48
C GLY A 446 4.71 -3.96 -2.86
N SER A 447 3.43 -4.32 -2.93
CA SER A 447 2.59 -4.29 -4.12
C SER A 447 2.59 -2.94 -4.85
N GLY A 448 2.82 -1.83 -4.13
CA GLY A 448 2.97 -0.51 -4.73
C GLY A 448 4.27 -0.26 -5.48
N PHE A 449 5.28 -1.12 -5.27
CA PHE A 449 6.61 -1.05 -5.91
C PHE A 449 6.83 -2.23 -6.87
N GLY A 450 5.91 -3.20 -6.90
CA GLY A 450 6.17 -4.52 -7.49
C GLY A 450 7.11 -5.35 -6.64
N GLN A 451 6.97 -6.67 -6.71
CA GLN A 451 7.81 -7.65 -6.01
C GLN A 451 7.74 -8.99 -6.74
N ARG A 452 8.56 -9.97 -6.36
CA ARG A 452 8.45 -11.33 -6.88
C ARG A 452 7.13 -11.96 -6.42
N ASP A 453 6.49 -12.73 -7.29
CA ASP A 453 5.25 -13.43 -6.94
C ASP A 453 5.48 -14.35 -5.72
N GLY A 454 4.52 -14.36 -4.80
CA GLY A 454 4.61 -15.10 -3.54
C GLY A 454 5.49 -14.46 -2.46
N THR A 455 6.07 -13.28 -2.73
CA THR A 455 6.77 -12.48 -1.72
C THR A 455 5.95 -11.24 -1.36
N TYR A 456 6.08 -10.77 -0.12
CA TYR A 456 5.32 -9.62 0.40
C TYR A 456 6.26 -8.71 1.16
N HIS A 457 6.13 -7.40 0.97
CA HIS A 457 7.03 -6.43 1.57
C HIS A 457 6.27 -5.19 2.02
N PHE A 458 6.96 -4.31 2.73
CA PHE A 458 6.55 -2.92 2.86
C PHE A 458 7.78 -2.03 2.80
N ARG A 459 7.61 -0.78 2.35
CA ARG A 459 8.63 0.25 2.47
C ARG A 459 8.39 1.09 3.72
N MET A 460 9.45 1.28 4.50
CA MET A 460 9.50 2.25 5.59
C MET A 460 10.65 3.23 5.36
N THR A 461 10.48 4.49 5.76
CA THR A 461 11.59 5.46 5.79
C THR A 461 12.26 5.53 7.15
N ILE A 462 13.58 5.70 7.14
CA ILE A 462 14.39 5.90 8.36
C ILE A 462 14.42 7.38 8.81
N LEU A 463 13.65 8.25 8.16
CA LEU A 463 13.66 9.69 8.39
C LEU A 463 13.10 10.17 9.74
N PRO A 464 12.13 9.52 10.42
CA PRO A 464 11.67 9.96 11.73
C PRO A 464 12.83 10.23 12.69
N SER A 465 12.62 11.12 13.66
CA SER A 465 13.60 11.31 14.74
C SER A 465 13.90 9.98 15.42
N THR A 466 15.11 9.80 15.96
CA THR A 466 15.53 8.54 16.57
C THR A 466 14.53 8.03 17.62
N GLU A 467 13.99 8.94 18.44
CA GLU A 467 12.97 8.57 19.44
C GLU A 467 11.62 8.16 18.82
N LYS A 468 11.15 8.86 17.78
CA LYS A 468 9.94 8.44 17.05
C LYS A 468 10.17 7.12 16.32
N LEU A 469 11.35 6.90 15.75
CA LEU A 469 11.70 5.69 15.05
C LEU A 469 11.69 4.47 15.98
N LYS A 470 12.26 4.58 17.19
CA LYS A 470 12.17 3.51 18.21
C LYS A 470 10.71 3.14 18.52
N ILE A 471 9.84 4.14 18.68
CA ILE A 471 8.40 3.92 18.91
C ILE A 471 7.73 3.22 17.72
N VAL A 472 8.06 3.64 16.49
CA VAL A 472 7.54 3.02 15.26
C VAL A 472 7.97 1.55 15.18
N LEU A 473 9.25 1.26 15.38
CA LEU A 473 9.80 -0.08 15.34
C LEU A 473 9.17 -0.99 16.41
N GLU A 474 9.02 -0.47 17.64
CA GLU A 474 8.36 -1.19 18.73
C GLU A 474 6.91 -1.52 18.40
N LYS A 475 6.13 -0.54 17.93
CA LYS A 475 4.74 -0.75 17.56
C LYS A 475 4.58 -1.73 16.40
N ILE A 476 5.47 -1.71 15.40
CA ILE A 476 5.47 -2.70 14.32
C ILE A 476 5.78 -4.09 14.89
N ARG A 477 6.77 -4.21 15.78
CA ARG A 477 7.10 -5.49 16.43
C ARG A 477 5.92 -6.05 17.21
N GLU A 478 5.25 -5.23 18.01
CA GLU A 478 4.07 -5.65 18.78
C GLU A 478 2.91 -6.04 17.86
N PHE A 479 2.64 -5.25 16.82
CA PHE A 479 1.62 -5.58 15.81
C PHE A 479 1.94 -6.85 15.04
N HIS A 480 3.21 -7.17 14.78
CA HIS A 480 3.59 -8.37 14.01
C HIS A 480 3.64 -9.66 14.85
N LYS A 481 3.37 -9.62 16.16
CA LYS A 481 3.37 -10.84 16.99
C LYS A 481 2.34 -11.86 16.46
N PRO A 482 2.59 -13.18 16.59
CA PRO A 482 1.68 -14.22 16.10
C PRO A 482 0.24 -14.09 16.60
N ALA A 483 0.04 -13.66 17.86
CA ALA A 483 -1.29 -13.41 18.43
C ALA A 483 -2.06 -12.28 17.71
N SER A 484 -1.36 -11.35 17.09
CA SER A 484 -1.94 -10.28 16.27
C SER A 484 -2.42 -10.80 14.91
N PHE A 485 -1.88 -11.94 14.46
CA PHE A 485 -2.40 -12.69 13.30
C PHE A 485 -3.62 -13.55 13.67
N ASP A 486 -3.77 -13.92 14.93
CA ASP A 486 -5.07 -14.40 15.44
C ASP A 486 -6.11 -13.25 15.45
N ASP A 487 -5.68 -11.98 15.58
CA ASP A 487 -6.49 -10.77 15.32
C ASP A 487 -6.82 -10.50 13.84
N PHE A 488 -6.26 -11.26 12.89
CA PHE A 488 -6.85 -11.33 11.54
C PHE A 488 -8.16 -12.14 11.52
N SER A 489 -8.48 -12.84 12.63
CA SER A 489 -9.77 -13.48 12.89
C SER A 489 -10.65 -12.72 13.89
N THR A 490 -10.16 -11.67 14.56
CA THR A 490 -10.94 -10.90 15.54
C THR A 490 -11.43 -9.58 14.96
N ALA A 491 -12.30 -9.70 13.96
CA ALA A 491 -13.47 -8.83 14.03
C ALA A 491 -14.21 -9.22 15.33
N MET A 492 -14.11 -8.40 16.38
CA MET A 492 -14.92 -8.60 17.59
C MET A 492 -16.40 -8.69 17.18
N GLY A 493 -16.91 -9.93 17.20
CA GLY A 493 -18.32 -10.30 17.08
C GLY A 493 -18.75 -10.92 15.74
N GLU A 494 -17.92 -11.75 15.11
CA GLU A 494 -18.39 -12.71 14.11
C GLU A 494 -19.11 -13.90 14.78
N VAL A 495 -20.25 -14.28 14.20
CA VAL A 495 -21.04 -15.46 14.60
C VAL A 495 -20.83 -16.52 13.53
N GLU A 496 -20.35 -17.69 13.93
CA GLU A 496 -20.22 -18.83 13.04
C GLU A 496 -21.51 -19.64 13.06
N LEU A 497 -22.06 -19.95 11.88
CA LEU A 497 -23.32 -20.70 11.74
C LEU A 497 -23.06 -22.02 11.01
N SER A 498 -23.43 -23.15 11.62
CA SER A 498 -23.28 -24.47 10.99
C SER A 498 -24.29 -24.68 9.84
N CYS A 499 -23.94 -25.56 8.90
CA CYS A 499 -24.86 -26.05 7.86
C CYS A 499 -26.17 -26.56 8.48
N LEU A 500 -26.06 -27.37 9.54
CA LEU A 500 -27.21 -27.96 10.22
C LEU A 500 -28.17 -26.92 10.80
N ALA A 501 -27.64 -25.91 11.49
CA ALA A 501 -28.44 -24.84 12.06
C ALA A 501 -29.11 -23.99 10.98
N TYR A 502 -28.37 -23.61 9.93
CA TYR A 502 -28.93 -22.84 8.83
C TYR A 502 -30.04 -23.58 8.09
N VAL A 503 -29.79 -24.83 7.66
CA VAL A 503 -30.75 -25.61 6.88
C VAL A 503 -32.06 -25.76 7.63
N LYS A 504 -32.02 -26.05 8.94
CA LYS A 504 -33.25 -26.15 9.74
C LYS A 504 -34.00 -24.84 9.86
N MET A 505 -33.34 -23.70 10.08
CA MET A 505 -34.01 -22.39 10.08
C MET A 505 -34.67 -22.09 8.73
N TYR A 506 -33.97 -22.39 7.64
CA TYR A 506 -34.45 -22.18 6.28
C TYR A 506 -35.66 -23.08 5.95
N LEU A 507 -35.56 -24.38 6.24
CA LEU A 507 -36.66 -25.33 6.05
C LEU A 507 -37.88 -25.00 6.92
N HIS A 508 -37.66 -24.53 8.16
CA HIS A 508 -38.74 -24.11 9.05
C HIS A 508 -39.55 -22.95 8.45
N ALA A 509 -38.85 -21.94 7.91
CA ALA A 509 -39.50 -20.82 7.22
C ALA A 509 -40.20 -21.25 5.92
N CYS A 510 -39.65 -22.22 5.19
CA CYS A 510 -40.27 -22.76 3.97
C CYS A 510 -41.50 -23.64 4.25
N LEU A 511 -41.50 -24.38 5.35
CA LEU A 511 -42.61 -25.25 5.76
C LEU A 511 -43.86 -24.44 6.14
N PHE A 512 -43.67 -23.24 6.70
CA PHE A 512 -44.75 -22.35 7.11
C PHE A 512 -44.62 -20.95 6.47
N PRO A 513 -44.75 -20.81 5.14
CA PRO A 513 -44.41 -19.58 4.41
C PRO A 513 -45.38 -18.40 4.65
N ARG A 514 -46.50 -18.65 5.35
CA ARG A 514 -47.51 -17.64 5.72
C ARG A 514 -47.57 -17.36 7.22
N CYS A 515 -46.68 -17.99 7.99
CA CYS A 515 -46.64 -17.85 9.45
C CYS A 515 -45.34 -17.19 9.88
N SER A 516 -45.32 -16.61 11.08
CA SER A 516 -44.06 -16.25 11.71
C SER A 516 -43.53 -17.49 12.41
N VAL A 517 -42.31 -17.90 12.07
CA VAL A 517 -41.64 -19.03 12.70
C VAL A 517 -40.50 -18.56 13.59
N ASN A 518 -40.17 -19.35 14.61
CA ASN A 518 -39.09 -19.02 15.51
C ASN A 518 -38.43 -20.23 16.16
N GLY A 519 -37.29 -20.03 16.79
CA GLY A 519 -36.66 -21.06 17.59
C GLY A 519 -35.38 -20.62 18.31
N LEU A 520 -34.72 -21.59 18.93
CA LEU A 520 -33.51 -21.37 19.75
C LEU A 520 -32.26 -21.77 19.00
N LEU A 521 -31.19 -21.00 19.21
CA LEU A 521 -29.86 -21.25 18.67
C LEU A 521 -28.99 -21.86 19.76
N LEU A 522 -28.30 -22.94 19.43
CA LEU A 522 -27.54 -23.73 20.39
C LEU A 522 -26.07 -23.79 20.00
N SER A 523 -25.22 -23.95 21.00
CA SER A 523 -23.77 -24.10 20.83
C SER A 523 -23.24 -25.20 21.72
N SER A 524 -22.30 -25.98 21.18
CA SER A 524 -21.47 -26.92 21.94
C SER A 524 -20.17 -26.29 22.44
N SER A 525 -19.90 -25.02 22.13
CA SER A 525 -18.66 -24.35 22.51
C SER A 525 -18.71 -23.82 23.96
N PRO A 526 -17.57 -23.87 24.69
CA PRO A 526 -17.51 -23.43 26.08
C PRO A 526 -17.85 -21.92 26.26
N PRO A 527 -18.31 -21.50 27.45
CA PRO A 527 -18.61 -20.10 27.74
C PRO A 527 -17.37 -19.20 27.63
N GLY A 528 -17.51 -18.01 27.02
CA GLY A 528 -16.45 -17.00 26.95
C GLY A 528 -15.69 -16.89 25.60
N GLY A 529 -15.95 -17.79 24.65
CA GLY A 529 -15.44 -17.73 23.28
C GLY A 529 -16.39 -17.09 22.25
N PRO A 530 -16.02 -17.03 20.95
CA PRO A 530 -16.90 -16.61 19.87
C PRO A 530 -18.15 -17.51 19.79
N VAL A 531 -19.29 -16.95 19.37
CA VAL A 531 -20.56 -17.67 19.30
C VAL A 531 -20.57 -18.53 18.04
N CYS A 532 -20.33 -19.83 18.21
CA CYS A 532 -20.51 -20.83 17.17
C CYS A 532 -21.87 -21.51 17.35
N VAL A 533 -22.82 -21.18 16.49
CA VAL A 533 -24.14 -21.81 16.45
C VAL A 533 -23.99 -23.15 15.73
N THR A 534 -23.97 -24.22 16.50
CA THR A 534 -23.78 -25.58 15.99
C THR A 534 -25.10 -26.23 15.57
N GLU A 535 -26.22 -25.79 16.16
CA GLU A 535 -27.52 -26.44 16.08
C GLU A 535 -28.62 -25.40 16.31
N CYS A 536 -29.85 -25.67 15.84
CA CYS A 536 -31.03 -24.91 16.25
C CYS A 536 -32.23 -25.83 16.53
N VAL A 537 -33.13 -25.37 17.41
CA VAL A 537 -34.39 -26.04 17.72
C VAL A 537 -35.56 -25.18 17.24
N PRO A 538 -36.31 -25.62 16.22
CA PRO A 538 -37.60 -25.04 15.82
C PRO A 538 -38.62 -25.08 16.96
N LEU A 539 -39.20 -23.92 17.31
CA LEU A 539 -40.17 -23.82 18.40
C LEU A 539 -41.60 -23.69 17.89
N LEU A 540 -42.00 -22.53 17.38
CA LEU A 540 -43.42 -22.27 17.10
C LEU A 540 -43.62 -21.72 15.69
N HIS A 541 -44.75 -22.09 15.09
CA HIS A 541 -45.29 -21.55 13.84
C HIS A 541 -46.72 -21.01 14.01
N SER A 542 -47.32 -21.17 15.20
CA SER A 542 -48.60 -20.59 15.60
C SER A 542 -48.43 -19.30 16.41
N HIS A 543 -49.53 -18.67 16.86
CA HIS A 543 -49.50 -17.36 17.52
C HIS A 543 -48.50 -17.28 18.69
N LEU A 544 -47.42 -16.51 18.50
CA LEU A 544 -46.31 -16.20 19.41
C LEU A 544 -46.67 -15.71 20.84
N SER A 545 -47.96 -15.58 21.16
CA SER A 545 -48.47 -14.92 22.37
C SER A 545 -48.85 -15.85 23.53
N LEU A 546 -48.73 -17.18 23.39
CA LEU A 546 -49.03 -18.12 24.47
C LEU A 546 -47.80 -18.39 25.34
N ALA A 547 -47.58 -17.51 26.33
CA ALA A 547 -46.49 -17.62 27.31
C ALA A 547 -46.31 -19.03 27.94
N PRO A 548 -47.36 -19.80 28.26
CA PRO A 548 -47.21 -21.14 28.84
C PRO A 548 -46.52 -22.15 27.90
N ILE A 549 -46.80 -22.09 26.61
CA ILE A 549 -46.24 -23.00 25.61
C ILE A 549 -44.75 -22.69 25.41
N THR A 550 -44.40 -21.42 25.26
CA THR A 550 -43.01 -20.99 25.15
C THR A 550 -42.19 -21.35 26.39
N GLN A 551 -42.77 -21.23 27.58
CA GLN A 551 -42.10 -21.59 28.83
C GLN A 551 -41.88 -23.11 28.94
N LEU A 552 -42.87 -23.91 28.56
CA LEU A 552 -42.74 -25.36 28.52
C LEU A 552 -41.65 -25.79 27.53
N ALA A 553 -41.65 -25.20 26.32
CA ALA A 553 -40.65 -25.49 25.30
C ALA A 553 -39.23 -25.13 25.74
N LEU A 554 -39.04 -23.93 26.31
CA LEU A 554 -37.75 -23.50 26.86
C LEU A 554 -37.25 -24.46 27.94
N THR A 555 -38.13 -24.94 28.82
CA THR A 555 -37.75 -25.87 29.90
C THR A 555 -37.31 -27.22 29.33
N GLN A 556 -38.02 -27.76 28.32
CA GLN A 556 -37.63 -29.01 27.68
C GLN A 556 -36.32 -28.90 26.91
N VAL A 557 -36.11 -27.79 26.19
CA VAL A 557 -34.87 -27.51 25.47
C VAL A 557 -33.70 -27.37 26.45
N ASP A 558 -33.89 -26.72 27.59
CA ASP A 558 -32.84 -26.57 28.61
C ASP A 558 -32.41 -27.93 29.21
N VAL A 559 -33.38 -28.81 29.52
CA VAL A 559 -33.11 -30.19 29.96
C VAL A 559 -32.36 -30.98 28.88
N TRP A 560 -32.76 -30.86 27.62
CA TRP A 560 -32.10 -31.53 26.50
C TRP A 560 -30.68 -31.00 26.24
N CYS A 561 -30.48 -29.69 26.34
CA CYS A 561 -29.16 -29.06 26.26
C CYS A 561 -28.22 -29.60 27.35
N ALA A 562 -28.71 -29.77 28.58
CA ALA A 562 -27.93 -30.36 29.67
C ALA A 562 -27.53 -31.82 29.39
N GLN A 563 -28.39 -32.61 28.74
CA GLN A 563 -28.11 -34.00 28.37
C GLN A 563 -27.12 -34.13 27.21
N THR A 564 -27.15 -33.18 26.26
CA THR A 564 -26.34 -33.20 25.03
C THR A 564 -25.09 -32.33 25.11
N GLN A 565 -24.79 -31.75 26.28
CA GLN A 565 -23.69 -30.82 26.51
C GLN A 565 -23.74 -29.60 25.57
N GLN A 566 -24.93 -29.09 25.31
CA GLN A 566 -25.18 -27.88 24.54
C GLN A 566 -25.65 -26.75 25.47
N ARG A 567 -25.65 -25.52 24.96
CA ARG A 567 -26.20 -24.35 25.65
C ARG A 567 -26.98 -23.46 24.69
N ILE A 568 -28.01 -22.79 25.19
CA ILE A 568 -28.75 -21.79 24.44
C ILE A 568 -27.86 -20.54 24.30
N VAL A 569 -27.60 -20.12 23.07
CA VAL A 569 -26.76 -18.96 22.73
C VAL A 569 -27.51 -17.88 21.96
N GLY A 570 -28.76 -18.11 21.59
CA GLY A 570 -29.51 -17.12 20.85
C GLY A 570 -30.91 -17.55 20.46
N TYR A 571 -31.54 -16.69 19.67
CA TYR A 571 -32.90 -16.87 19.16
C TYR A 571 -32.93 -16.59 17.66
N TYR A 572 -33.80 -17.27 16.92
CA TYR A 572 -34.06 -16.92 15.53
C TYR A 572 -35.54 -16.68 15.25
N GLN A 573 -35.82 -15.87 14.23
CA GLN A 573 -37.18 -15.58 13.76
C GLN A 573 -37.23 -15.48 12.23
N ALA A 574 -38.32 -15.91 11.62
CA ALA A 574 -38.75 -15.45 10.30
C ALA A 574 -40.16 -14.84 10.40
N ASN A 575 -40.39 -13.74 9.71
CA ASN A 575 -41.68 -13.03 9.73
C ASN A 575 -42.66 -13.65 8.73
N ALA A 576 -43.95 -13.57 9.06
CA ALA A 576 -45.04 -13.98 8.15
C ALA A 576 -45.08 -13.12 6.88
N CYS A 577 -44.76 -11.82 7.00
CA CYS A 577 -44.70 -10.90 5.87
C CYS A 577 -43.27 -10.83 5.34
N VAL A 578 -43.09 -11.21 4.07
CA VAL A 578 -41.79 -11.25 3.39
C VAL A 578 -41.10 -9.87 3.37
N SER A 579 -41.85 -8.76 3.37
CA SER A 579 -41.27 -7.41 3.38
C SER A 579 -40.74 -6.95 4.74
N ASP A 580 -41.11 -7.61 5.83
CA ASP A 580 -40.74 -7.19 7.18
C ASP A 580 -39.32 -7.66 7.52
N SER A 581 -38.40 -6.72 7.64
CA SER A 581 -36.98 -6.99 7.90
C SER A 581 -36.52 -6.57 9.30
N SER A 582 -37.42 -6.61 10.28
CA SER A 582 -37.11 -6.35 11.70
C SER A 582 -37.72 -7.41 12.63
N PRO A 583 -37.04 -7.79 13.72
CA PRO A 583 -37.58 -8.70 14.73
C PRO A 583 -38.85 -8.17 15.38
N THR A 584 -39.72 -9.07 15.85
CA THR A 584 -40.94 -8.67 16.57
C THR A 584 -40.60 -8.22 18.01
N PRO A 585 -41.45 -7.40 18.66
CA PRO A 585 -41.27 -7.06 20.08
C PRO A 585 -41.21 -8.28 21.01
N CYS A 586 -41.83 -9.40 20.63
CA CYS A 586 -41.76 -10.65 21.39
C CYS A 586 -40.37 -11.29 21.27
N ALA A 587 -39.82 -11.39 20.05
CA ALA A 587 -38.47 -11.91 19.84
C ALA A 587 -37.40 -11.10 20.56
N LEU A 588 -37.52 -9.77 20.58
CA LEU A 588 -36.60 -8.90 21.33
C LEU A 588 -36.62 -9.21 22.83
N LYS A 589 -37.81 -9.41 23.42
CA LYS A 589 -37.94 -9.76 24.85
C LYS A 589 -37.36 -11.13 25.18
N ILE A 590 -37.56 -12.13 24.30
CA ILE A 590 -37.01 -13.46 24.48
C ILE A 590 -35.47 -13.42 24.34
N ALA A 591 -34.97 -12.72 23.33
CA ALA A 591 -33.54 -12.52 23.13
C ALA A 591 -32.90 -11.78 24.33
N ASP A 592 -33.58 -10.77 24.89
CA ASP A 592 -33.14 -10.10 26.12
C ASP A 592 -33.02 -11.06 27.30
N LYS A 593 -33.98 -11.99 27.44
CA LYS A 593 -33.95 -12.98 28.51
C LYS A 593 -32.82 -13.99 28.34
N ILE A 594 -32.53 -14.41 27.11
CA ILE A 594 -31.38 -15.27 26.80
C ILE A 594 -30.07 -14.52 27.09
N ALA A 595 -30.01 -13.23 26.75
CA ALA A 595 -28.85 -12.39 26.98
C ALA A 595 -28.52 -12.15 28.47
N GLU A 596 -29.49 -12.30 29.38
CA GLU A 596 -29.21 -12.30 30.84
C GLU A 596 -28.38 -13.51 31.28
N GLN A 597 -28.48 -14.63 30.57
CA GLN A 597 -27.76 -15.88 30.86
C GLN A 597 -26.54 -16.07 29.94
N CYS A 598 -26.51 -15.40 28.79
CA CYS A 598 -25.43 -15.46 27.82
C CYS A 598 -25.04 -14.05 27.35
N ASN A 599 -23.93 -13.52 27.85
CA ASN A 599 -23.47 -12.15 27.53
C ASN A 599 -23.27 -11.89 26.02
N ASN A 600 -23.01 -12.93 25.22
CA ASN A 600 -22.84 -12.84 23.77
C ASN A 600 -24.08 -13.37 23.02
N ALA A 601 -25.29 -13.28 23.58
CA ALA A 601 -26.47 -13.81 22.91
C ALA A 601 -26.71 -13.15 21.54
N VAL A 602 -27.13 -13.94 20.57
CA VAL A 602 -27.37 -13.50 19.20
C VAL A 602 -28.84 -13.63 18.82
N LEU A 603 -29.33 -12.69 18.01
CA LEU A 603 -30.66 -12.75 17.42
C LEU A 603 -30.53 -12.81 15.89
N LEU A 604 -30.87 -13.95 15.32
CA LEU A 604 -30.84 -14.16 13.86
C LEU A 604 -32.23 -14.00 13.28
N MET A 605 -32.32 -13.44 12.08
CA MET A 605 -33.58 -13.29 11.38
C MET A 605 -33.45 -13.73 9.93
N VAL A 606 -34.33 -14.63 9.49
CA VAL A 606 -34.35 -15.06 8.08
C VAL A 606 -35.03 -13.97 7.24
N ASP A 607 -34.31 -13.43 6.25
CA ASP A 607 -34.79 -12.39 5.33
C ASP A 607 -35.57 -13.01 4.19
N GLY A 608 -36.91 -13.07 4.33
CA GLY A 608 -37.79 -13.69 3.34
C GLY A 608 -37.61 -13.16 1.91
N ARG A 609 -37.20 -11.89 1.73
CA ARG A 609 -36.98 -11.29 0.39
C ARG A 609 -35.84 -11.95 -0.38
N LYS A 610 -34.95 -12.64 0.34
CA LYS A 610 -33.71 -13.24 -0.18
C LYS A 610 -33.75 -14.76 -0.16
N MET A 611 -34.87 -15.37 0.22
CA MET A 611 -35.07 -16.83 0.19
C MET A 611 -35.35 -17.32 -1.24
N SER A 612 -34.45 -17.00 -2.18
CA SER A 612 -34.46 -17.49 -3.56
C SER A 612 -33.26 -18.43 -3.78
N PRO A 613 -33.40 -19.52 -4.56
CA PRO A 613 -32.27 -20.38 -4.93
C PRO A 613 -31.10 -19.63 -5.58
N ASP A 614 -31.39 -18.53 -6.30
CA ASP A 614 -30.39 -17.74 -7.04
C ASP A 614 -29.61 -16.74 -6.17
N TYR A 615 -29.92 -16.64 -4.87
CA TYR A 615 -29.31 -15.63 -4.01
C TYR A 615 -27.92 -16.06 -3.54
N ARG A 616 -26.91 -15.24 -3.82
CA ARG A 616 -25.48 -15.55 -3.61
C ARG A 616 -24.96 -15.36 -2.18
N VAL A 617 -25.81 -14.92 -1.26
CA VAL A 617 -25.42 -14.60 0.14
C VAL A 617 -26.46 -15.22 1.08
N PRO A 618 -26.08 -15.74 2.27
CA PRO A 618 -27.04 -16.26 3.24
C PRO A 618 -28.16 -15.25 3.54
N PRO A 619 -29.45 -15.63 3.45
CA PRO A 619 -30.59 -14.75 3.72
C PRO A 619 -30.81 -14.58 5.22
N ILE A 620 -29.77 -14.20 5.97
CA ILE A 620 -29.82 -14.02 7.42
C ILE A 620 -29.43 -12.58 7.77
N LEU A 621 -30.21 -11.95 8.65
CA LEU A 621 -29.93 -10.69 9.30
C LEU A 621 -29.52 -10.98 10.75
N MET A 622 -28.43 -10.37 11.21
CA MET A 622 -27.93 -10.57 12.56
C MET A 622 -28.13 -9.31 13.40
N TYR A 623 -28.69 -9.50 14.59
CA TYR A 623 -28.84 -8.48 15.60
C TYR A 623 -27.96 -8.80 16.79
N GLU A 624 -27.22 -7.79 17.25
CA GLU A 624 -26.36 -7.85 18.42
C GLU A 624 -26.89 -6.88 19.49
N ARG A 625 -26.85 -7.31 20.75
CA ARG A 625 -27.25 -6.48 21.88
C ARG A 625 -26.10 -5.56 22.26
N LYS A 626 -26.31 -4.24 22.11
CA LYS A 626 -25.43 -3.20 22.63
C LYS A 626 -26.12 -2.53 23.81
N GLU A 627 -25.55 -2.71 25.00
CA GLU A 627 -26.13 -2.27 26.28
C GLU A 627 -27.54 -2.86 26.52
N THR A 628 -28.58 -2.13 26.09
CA THR A 628 -30.00 -2.45 26.28
C THR A 628 -30.79 -2.47 24.96
N ARG A 629 -30.12 -2.31 23.80
CA ARG A 629 -30.78 -2.27 22.49
C ARG A 629 -30.18 -3.30 21.52
N TRP A 630 -31.06 -3.98 20.79
CA TRP A 630 -30.69 -4.83 19.67
C TRP A 630 -30.49 -3.99 18.42
N THR A 631 -29.30 -4.10 17.82
CA THR A 631 -28.91 -3.32 16.63
C THR A 631 -28.54 -4.26 15.50
N LEU A 632 -28.98 -3.95 14.29
CA LEU A 632 -28.63 -4.71 13.09
C LEU A 632 -27.12 -4.56 12.83
N LYS A 633 -26.40 -5.68 12.69
CA LYS A 633 -24.97 -5.71 12.35
C LYS A 633 -24.77 -5.81 10.84
N ASP A 634 -23.60 -5.42 10.37
CA ASP A 634 -23.25 -5.44 8.94
C ASP A 634 -23.34 -6.88 8.37
N LYS A 635 -23.68 -6.99 7.08
CA LYS A 635 -24.03 -8.25 6.38
C LYS A 635 -22.85 -9.21 6.21
N ASN A 636 -21.62 -8.75 6.42
CA ASN A 636 -20.40 -9.52 6.19
C ASN A 636 -19.89 -10.29 7.43
N MET A 637 -20.68 -10.37 8.53
CA MET A 637 -20.22 -10.92 9.81
C MET A 637 -20.83 -12.28 10.22
N ILE A 638 -21.68 -12.88 9.38
CA ILE A 638 -22.11 -14.27 9.57
C ILE A 638 -21.19 -15.14 8.74
N MET A 639 -20.34 -15.91 9.41
CA MET A 639 -19.47 -16.87 8.75
C MET A 639 -20.21 -18.20 8.56
N LEU A 640 -20.50 -18.53 7.31
CA LEU A 640 -21.01 -19.83 6.91
C LEU A 640 -20.02 -20.43 5.89
N ARG A 641 -19.03 -21.17 6.41
CA ARG A 641 -17.81 -21.56 5.70
C ARG A 641 -18.05 -22.35 4.41
N GLN A 642 -19.20 -23.03 4.29
CA GLN A 642 -19.59 -23.88 3.17
C GLN A 642 -20.94 -23.42 2.61
N TRP A 643 -21.05 -22.13 2.26
CA TRP A 643 -22.33 -21.54 1.87
C TRP A 643 -22.93 -22.16 0.62
N GLU A 644 -22.13 -22.38 -0.43
CA GLU A 644 -22.63 -22.95 -1.68
C GLU A 644 -23.14 -24.39 -1.45
N GLU A 645 -22.37 -25.22 -0.73
CA GLU A 645 -22.78 -26.59 -0.39
C GLU A 645 -24.02 -26.58 0.53
N THR A 646 -24.06 -25.70 1.53
CA THR A 646 -25.20 -25.58 2.45
C THR A 646 -26.47 -25.14 1.70
N ARG A 647 -26.34 -24.24 0.72
CA ARG A 647 -27.45 -23.80 -0.14
C ARG A 647 -27.94 -24.96 -1.01
N GLU A 648 -27.04 -25.74 -1.59
CA GLU A 648 -27.38 -26.92 -2.38
C GLU A 648 -28.12 -27.98 -1.54
N ILE A 649 -27.64 -28.26 -0.33
CA ILE A 649 -28.30 -29.19 0.60
C ILE A 649 -29.71 -28.70 0.95
N ALA A 650 -29.88 -27.40 1.25
CA ALA A 650 -31.17 -26.83 1.54
C ALA A 650 -32.14 -26.94 0.34
N SER A 651 -31.66 -26.66 -0.88
CA SER A 651 -32.46 -26.81 -2.11
C SER A 651 -32.83 -28.27 -2.34
N GLN A 652 -31.87 -29.20 -2.22
CA GLN A 652 -32.08 -30.62 -2.42
C GLN A 652 -33.15 -31.18 -1.47
N LEU A 653 -33.15 -30.76 -0.19
CA LEU A 653 -34.15 -31.18 0.80
C LEU A 653 -35.53 -30.55 0.57
N LEU A 654 -35.60 -29.36 -0.06
CA LEU A 654 -36.88 -28.80 -0.51
C LEU A 654 -37.42 -29.61 -1.70
N ASP A 655 -36.58 -29.85 -2.71
CA ASP A 655 -36.95 -30.52 -3.95
C ASP A 655 -37.37 -31.98 -3.73
N SER A 656 -36.72 -32.67 -2.79
CA SER A 656 -37.07 -34.05 -2.40
C SER A 656 -38.31 -34.15 -1.52
N GLY A 657 -38.86 -33.03 -1.03
CA GLY A 657 -39.96 -32.99 -0.07
C GLY A 657 -39.57 -33.29 1.38
N ASP A 658 -38.28 -33.45 1.68
CA ASP A 658 -37.79 -33.80 3.02
C ASP A 658 -37.94 -32.68 4.06
N HIS A 659 -38.25 -31.45 3.62
CA HIS A 659 -38.63 -30.35 4.52
C HIS A 659 -39.84 -30.70 5.40
N SER A 660 -40.70 -31.64 5.00
CA SER A 660 -41.80 -32.14 5.84
C SER A 660 -41.35 -33.02 7.02
N LEU A 661 -40.08 -33.42 7.07
CA LEU A 661 -39.48 -34.12 8.21
C LEU A 661 -39.21 -33.18 9.39
N LEU A 662 -39.19 -31.86 9.16
CA LEU A 662 -39.00 -30.89 10.21
C LEU A 662 -40.22 -30.87 11.13
N VAL A 663 -39.98 -31.04 12.42
CA VAL A 663 -40.97 -30.97 13.49
C VAL A 663 -40.58 -29.81 14.38
N ASP A 664 -41.46 -28.82 14.49
CA ASP A 664 -41.35 -27.78 15.51
C ASP A 664 -42.15 -28.17 16.76
N PHE A 665 -42.03 -27.38 17.82
CA PHE A 665 -42.64 -27.68 19.11
C PHE A 665 -44.18 -27.63 19.06
N ASP A 666 -44.77 -26.74 18.26
CA ASP A 666 -46.23 -26.74 18.03
C ASP A 666 -46.69 -28.08 17.44
N SER A 667 -46.00 -28.56 16.41
CA SER A 667 -46.28 -29.87 15.77
C SER A 667 -46.11 -31.05 16.74
N HIS A 668 -45.18 -30.96 17.69
CA HIS A 668 -44.98 -31.96 18.74
C HIS A 668 -46.07 -31.91 19.82
N LEU A 669 -46.60 -30.73 20.14
CA LEU A 669 -47.71 -30.62 21.09
C LEU A 669 -49.02 -31.18 20.53
N ASP A 670 -49.22 -31.05 19.21
CA ASP A 670 -50.36 -31.67 18.51
C ASP A 670 -50.23 -33.20 18.45
N ASP A 671 -49.00 -33.72 18.34
CA ASP A 671 -48.70 -35.15 18.37
C ASP A 671 -47.35 -35.41 19.05
N ILE A 672 -47.41 -35.83 20.32
CA ILE A 672 -46.23 -36.08 21.17
C ILE A 672 -45.31 -37.19 20.66
N THR A 673 -45.74 -37.97 19.66
CA THR A 673 -44.89 -38.99 19.02
C THR A 673 -43.92 -38.40 18.01
N ARG A 674 -44.11 -37.14 17.58
CA ARG A 674 -43.24 -36.44 16.63
C ARG A 674 -42.02 -35.85 17.35
N ASP A 675 -40.82 -36.14 16.86
CA ASP A 675 -39.57 -35.71 17.52
C ASP A 675 -39.19 -34.26 17.21
N TRP A 676 -39.41 -33.34 18.17
CA TRP A 676 -39.01 -31.93 18.06
C TRP A 676 -37.49 -31.71 18.05
N THR A 677 -36.68 -32.70 18.45
CA THR A 677 -35.20 -32.61 18.37
C THR A 677 -34.69 -32.89 16.94
N ASN A 678 -35.58 -33.37 16.06
CA ASN A 678 -35.34 -33.54 14.63
C ASN A 678 -34.18 -34.51 14.29
N GLN A 679 -33.94 -35.57 15.09
CA GLN A 679 -32.76 -36.45 14.89
C GLN A 679 -32.69 -37.06 13.48
N LYS A 680 -33.84 -37.46 12.93
CA LYS A 680 -33.92 -38.03 11.58
C LYS A 680 -33.52 -37.02 10.50
N LEU A 681 -33.96 -35.76 10.63
CA LEU A 681 -33.57 -34.69 9.73
C LEU A 681 -32.10 -34.31 9.92
N ASN A 682 -31.62 -34.24 11.17
CA ASN A 682 -30.22 -33.94 11.48
C ASN A 682 -29.29 -34.99 10.85
N ALA A 683 -29.61 -36.28 10.95
CA ALA A 683 -28.83 -37.35 10.34
C ALA A 683 -28.78 -37.23 8.81
N LYS A 684 -29.89 -36.86 8.17
CA LYS A 684 -29.97 -36.67 6.72
C LYS A 684 -29.18 -35.45 6.25
N ILE A 685 -29.25 -34.33 6.98
CA ILE A 685 -28.42 -33.15 6.70
C ILE A 685 -26.94 -33.50 6.87
N ALA A 686 -26.58 -34.26 7.92
CA ALA A 686 -25.20 -34.68 8.15
C ALA A 686 -24.68 -35.64 7.06
N GLU A 687 -25.52 -36.53 6.52
CA GLU A 687 -25.18 -37.40 5.40
C GLU A 687 -24.89 -36.59 4.13
N LEU A 688 -25.75 -35.62 3.81
CA LEU A 688 -25.56 -34.73 2.66
C LEU A 688 -24.39 -33.75 2.83
N ALA A 689 -24.07 -33.37 4.07
CA ALA A 689 -22.92 -32.52 4.40
C ALA A 689 -21.59 -33.28 4.49
N SER A 690 -21.60 -34.63 4.45
CA SER A 690 -20.39 -35.44 4.48
C SER A 690 -19.71 -35.43 3.10
N PRO A 691 -18.39 -35.22 3.01
CA PRO A 691 -17.69 -35.27 1.72
C PRO A 691 -17.89 -36.67 1.12
N ALA A 692 -18.59 -36.73 -0.01
CA ALA A 692 -18.78 -37.97 -0.74
C ALA A 692 -17.41 -38.63 -1.00
N ASN A 693 -17.23 -39.82 -0.46
CA ASN A 693 -16.19 -40.75 -0.88
C ASN A 693 -16.29 -40.91 -2.41
N GLY A 694 -15.26 -40.42 -3.12
CA GLY A 694 -14.83 -40.92 -4.42
C GLY A 694 -15.72 -40.64 -5.62
N ASN A 695 -15.22 -39.81 -6.53
CA ASN A 695 -15.13 -40.20 -7.93
C ASN A 695 -13.84 -39.61 -8.56
N VAL A 696 -13.22 -40.49 -9.32
CA VAL A 696 -11.92 -40.44 -10.02
C VAL A 696 -11.79 -39.26 -10.98
#